data_AF-A0A9W4I7G1-F1
#
_entry.id   AF-A0A9W4I7G1-F1
#
_cell.length_a   1.000
_cell.length_b   1.000
_cell.length_c   1.000
_cell.angle_alpha   90.00
_cell.angle_beta   90.00
_cell.angle_gamma   90.00
#
_symmetry.space_group_name_H-M   'P 1'
#
loop_
_entity.id
_entity.type
_entity.pdbx_description
1 polymer ?
#
loop_
_entity_poly.entity_id
_entity_poly.type
_entity_poly.pdbx_seq_one_letter_code
_entity_poly.pdbx_strand_id
1 'polypeptide(L)'
;MLYLFYYIFLPLKLPQEEDYSPHHEIILIDVVVDALYSFKALLPAADVEVIGLATTMIVRLQQIHGFYGELDELELRKVLGRLKVEGGFLPIYVREQNAGIIIGYKGVKTHIECFELSPANEAAMSTKGRLQRTFPGLTLAFDTCVFNEPGLLTMLAQTISRMSQQPVAGIKPKVRKAKQQHDEDRDTTDLKMVVDFLMATLRPLSVDVTDIQIQKNTREEVMWRNCRFPWRRSALWLLIRVALQLIFARSPNDLGLSQLYKQFMVFLMGSIIKRVSETAPHEVLYLMAAKVRILDQNDCQLDLHYLKDLQFKKDTDCVLPQLDYYLRDIERKSNNSLVKSFQPPQQLISFETENLPLGLGSCSSESIVQNLCALEDWVESSLSGWVEDHLEDIATCHQLGRLILEYHKMASKTYLHNLEAILVMLLTLLELWISCDKSAIRSHAELKDYDPCLLMVCFNSLLLPFNWLKHHGSGIFHDFGIRSCFSVWYFDQSDEHRRLLQTIEEQASHSRSQKIDELREKQARYTHLMALASQTECQYEDILLDRRFCIRESRHSHSCLCIGYKSRAEAITIKIHEWPLSTDALRAKSTPHQKTYRRKRFIINVAEQDICLNNALSFQYFDNNTRCFVSSFERTEQTEISCTYHLPQRSSSLQHYLFRPVSQSHGLLPNSVIANQNAVSAAMSLLEYKALAALPLGLKIQW
;
A
#
# COMPACT_ATOMS: atom_id res chain seq x y z
N MET A 1 10.26 37.95 -4.64
CA MET A 1 9.51 37.09 -3.69
C MET A 1 8.88 35.88 -4.39
N LEU A 2 7.95 36.05 -5.34
CA LEU A 2 7.24 34.94 -5.99
C LEU A 2 8.16 33.92 -6.68
N TYR A 3 9.24 34.39 -7.32
CA TYR A 3 10.27 33.51 -7.90
C TYR A 3 10.82 32.52 -6.85
N LEU A 4 11.34 33.01 -5.72
CA LEU A 4 11.86 32.16 -4.65
C LEU A 4 10.79 31.21 -4.10
N PHE A 5 9.54 31.66 -3.97
CA PHE A 5 8.41 30.82 -3.57
C PHE A 5 8.21 29.63 -4.53
N TYR A 6 8.13 29.88 -5.84
CA TYR A 6 7.93 28.81 -6.82
C TYR A 6 9.10 27.84 -6.92
N TYR A 7 10.35 28.31 -6.83
CA TYR A 7 11.53 27.49 -7.07
C TYR A 7 12.06 26.75 -5.83
N ILE A 8 12.05 27.41 -4.67
CA ILE A 8 12.56 26.85 -3.41
C ILE A 8 11.46 26.05 -2.69
N PHE A 9 10.27 26.63 -2.52
CA PHE A 9 9.18 26.01 -1.75
C PHE A 9 8.33 25.06 -2.59
N LEU A 10 8.18 25.37 -3.89
CA LEU A 10 7.49 24.56 -4.89
C LEU A 10 6.05 24.19 -4.45
N PRO A 11 5.13 25.18 -4.44
CA PRO A 11 3.73 25.01 -4.03
C PRO A 11 2.96 24.14 -5.03
N LEU A 12 1.71 23.79 -4.69
CA LEU A 12 0.83 23.03 -5.59
C LEU A 12 0.43 23.81 -6.84
N LYS A 13 0.21 25.13 -6.70
CA LYS A 13 -0.12 26.02 -7.82
C LYS A 13 1.16 26.66 -8.37
N LEU A 14 1.61 26.16 -9.52
CA LEU A 14 2.80 26.64 -10.21
C LEU A 14 2.42 27.58 -11.36
N PRO A 15 3.35 28.47 -11.78
CA PRO A 15 3.18 29.27 -12.98
C PRO A 15 2.94 28.39 -14.21
N GLN A 16 2.26 28.95 -15.20
CA GLN A 16 1.90 28.25 -16.44
C GLN A 16 2.75 28.72 -17.63
N GLU A 17 3.72 29.59 -17.41
CA GLU A 17 4.59 30.18 -18.41
C GLU A 17 5.97 30.42 -17.79
N GLU A 18 7.00 30.38 -18.63
CA GLU A 18 8.37 30.71 -18.24
C GLU A 18 8.46 32.12 -17.62
N ASP A 19 9.03 32.21 -16.42
CA ASP A 19 9.25 33.45 -15.66
C ASP A 19 10.75 33.75 -15.48
N TYR A 20 11.57 33.26 -16.42
CA TYR A 20 13.01 33.48 -16.44
C TYR A 20 13.35 34.98 -16.47
N SER A 21 14.30 35.38 -15.63
CA SER A 21 14.94 36.70 -15.68
C SER A 21 16.35 36.59 -15.09
N PRO A 22 17.38 37.23 -15.69
CA PRO A 22 18.73 37.28 -15.11
C PRO A 22 18.73 37.79 -13.66
N HIS A 23 17.91 38.81 -13.40
CA HIS A 23 17.78 39.40 -12.06
C HIS A 23 17.24 38.40 -11.04
N HIS A 24 16.37 37.48 -11.45
CA HIS A 24 15.87 36.43 -10.55
C HIS A 24 16.95 35.41 -10.19
N GLU A 25 17.85 35.09 -11.12
CA GLU A 25 18.99 34.21 -10.87
C GLU A 25 20.01 34.85 -9.92
N ILE A 26 20.31 36.15 -10.10
CA ILE A 26 21.14 36.92 -9.17
C ILE A 26 20.53 36.90 -7.76
N ILE A 27 19.24 37.24 -7.63
CA ILE A 27 18.54 37.22 -6.32
C ILE A 27 18.60 35.82 -5.68
N LEU A 28 18.47 34.76 -6.48
CA LEU A 28 18.57 33.38 -5.98
C LEU A 28 19.96 33.08 -5.41
N ILE A 29 21.02 33.48 -6.12
CA ILE A 29 22.41 33.28 -5.67
C ILE A 29 22.66 34.11 -4.40
N ASP A 30 22.28 35.39 -4.39
CA ASP A 30 22.47 36.32 -3.28
C ASP A 30 21.82 35.80 -1.99
N VAL A 31 20.56 35.33 -2.08
CA VAL A 31 19.83 34.78 -0.94
C VAL A 31 20.51 33.55 -0.37
N VAL A 32 21.11 32.70 -1.21
CA VAL A 32 21.86 31.53 -0.77
C VAL A 32 23.18 31.94 -0.11
N VAL A 33 23.91 32.90 -0.68
CA VAL A 33 25.16 33.43 -0.12
C VAL A 33 24.92 34.05 1.26
N ASP A 34 23.93 34.93 1.38
CA ASP A 34 23.56 35.56 2.64
C ASP A 34 23.16 34.54 3.71
N ALA A 35 22.39 33.52 3.31
CA ALA A 35 22.00 32.45 4.21
C ALA A 35 23.21 31.63 4.67
N LEU A 36 24.18 31.34 3.79
CA LEU A 36 25.41 30.64 4.16
C LEU A 36 26.24 31.45 5.16
N TYR A 37 26.41 32.76 4.95
CA TYR A 37 27.09 33.63 5.92
C TYR A 37 26.38 33.65 7.28
N SER A 38 25.05 33.78 7.28
CA SER A 38 24.25 33.82 8.50
C SER A 38 24.28 32.46 9.23
N PHE A 39 24.22 31.35 8.49
CA PHE A 39 24.25 30.00 9.05
C PHE A 39 25.62 29.68 9.65
N LYS A 40 26.71 30.10 9.01
CA LYS A 40 28.08 29.94 9.52
C LYS A 40 28.25 30.51 10.94
N ALA A 41 27.58 31.63 11.23
CA ALA A 41 27.66 32.29 12.54
C ALA A 41 26.96 31.51 13.68
N LEU A 42 26.13 30.53 13.35
CA LEU A 42 25.32 29.76 14.30
C LEU A 42 25.88 28.38 14.61
N LEU A 43 26.96 27.96 13.93
CA LEU A 43 27.47 26.59 13.99
C LEU A 43 28.63 26.41 14.98
N PRO A 44 28.78 25.19 15.54
CA PRO A 44 29.96 24.80 16.30
C PRO A 44 31.23 24.84 15.42
N ALA A 45 32.40 25.03 16.05
CA ALA A 45 33.68 25.20 15.35
C ALA A 45 34.03 24.10 14.33
N ALA A 46 33.56 22.86 14.57
CA ALA A 46 33.81 21.72 13.69
C ALA A 46 33.16 21.83 12.29
N ASP A 47 32.02 22.54 12.17
CA ASP A 47 31.26 22.65 10.91
C ASP A 47 31.53 23.95 10.15
N VAL A 48 32.19 24.92 10.82
CA VAL A 48 32.47 26.26 10.28
C VAL A 48 33.38 26.22 9.04
N GLU A 49 34.31 25.26 8.98
CA GLU A 49 35.23 25.10 7.84
C GLU A 49 34.48 24.66 6.58
N VAL A 50 33.66 23.61 6.68
CA VAL A 50 32.89 23.06 5.55
C VAL A 50 31.91 24.10 5.00
N ILE A 51 31.24 24.83 5.89
CA ILE A 51 30.37 25.93 5.48
C ILE A 51 31.18 27.08 4.86
N GLY A 52 32.37 27.38 5.37
CA GLY A 52 33.29 28.33 4.73
C GLY A 52 33.62 27.94 3.29
N LEU A 53 33.93 26.67 3.03
CA LEU A 53 34.17 26.16 1.68
C LEU A 53 32.91 26.26 0.80
N ALA A 54 31.73 25.95 1.35
CA ALA A 54 30.45 26.08 0.65
C ALA A 54 30.12 27.54 0.31
N THR A 55 30.38 28.48 1.24
CA THR A 55 30.24 29.92 1.00
C THR A 55 31.15 30.37 -0.13
N THR A 56 32.44 30.05 -0.08
CA THR A 56 33.40 30.41 -1.14
C THR A 56 32.98 29.83 -2.49
N MET A 57 32.49 28.59 -2.51
CA MET A 57 32.01 27.93 -3.72
C MET A 57 30.84 28.69 -4.39
N ILE A 58 29.83 29.11 -3.62
CA ILE A 58 28.68 29.85 -4.17
C ILE A 58 29.05 31.31 -4.48
N VAL A 59 29.94 31.93 -3.71
CA VAL A 59 30.48 33.27 -4.02
C VAL A 59 31.23 33.27 -5.35
N ARG A 60 31.97 32.20 -5.67
CA ARG A 60 32.60 32.09 -7.00
C ARG A 60 31.59 31.93 -8.12
N LEU A 61 30.48 31.19 -7.91
CA LEU A 61 29.38 31.13 -8.86
C LEU A 61 28.76 32.52 -9.09
N GLN A 62 28.59 33.30 -8.03
CA GLN A 62 28.12 34.69 -8.11
C GLN A 62 29.08 35.57 -8.91
N GLN A 63 30.39 35.44 -8.68
CA GLN A 63 31.42 36.24 -9.36
C GLN A 63 31.48 36.01 -10.88
N ILE A 64 31.25 34.77 -11.34
CA ILE A 64 31.29 34.44 -12.77
C ILE A 64 29.94 34.67 -13.47
N HIS A 65 28.88 34.93 -12.70
CA HIS A 65 27.54 35.15 -13.25
C HIS A 65 27.37 36.62 -13.66
N GLY A 66 27.27 36.85 -14.96
CA GLY A 66 27.10 38.17 -15.56
C GLY A 66 25.71 38.75 -15.34
N PHE A 67 25.60 40.06 -15.53
CA PHE A 67 24.40 40.83 -15.20
C PHE A 67 23.19 40.48 -16.08
N TYR A 68 23.42 40.05 -17.32
CA TYR A 68 22.38 39.62 -18.27
C TYR A 68 22.18 38.09 -18.27
N GLY A 69 22.73 37.38 -17.28
CA GLY A 69 22.64 35.92 -17.13
C GLY A 69 23.66 35.16 -17.99
N GLU A 70 24.58 35.89 -18.62
CA GLU A 70 25.74 35.35 -19.31
C GLU A 70 26.83 34.91 -18.32
N LEU A 71 27.77 34.09 -18.80
CA LEU A 71 28.95 33.73 -18.03
C LEU A 71 30.10 34.67 -18.36
N ASP A 72 30.60 35.40 -17.36
CA ASP A 72 31.73 36.33 -17.53
C ASP A 72 33.03 35.54 -17.78
N GLU A 73 33.52 35.59 -19.02
CA GLU A 73 34.73 34.88 -19.46
C GLU A 73 35.97 35.31 -18.66
N LEU A 74 36.10 36.62 -18.39
CA LEU A 74 37.27 37.18 -17.74
C LEU A 74 37.32 36.77 -16.26
N GLU A 75 36.19 36.88 -15.56
CA GLU A 75 36.08 36.43 -14.17
C GLU A 75 36.20 34.91 -14.06
N LEU A 76 35.62 34.15 -14.97
CA LEU A 76 35.80 32.69 -15.01
C LEU A 76 37.28 32.33 -15.11
N ARG A 77 38.03 32.92 -16.06
CA ARG A 77 39.47 32.67 -16.20
C ARG A 77 40.25 33.03 -14.94
N LYS A 78 39.92 34.16 -14.30
CA LYS A 78 40.55 34.59 -13.04
C LYS A 78 40.27 33.61 -11.90
N VAL A 79 39.05 33.09 -11.77
CA VAL A 79 38.69 32.13 -10.72
C VAL A 79 39.36 30.78 -10.99
N LEU A 80 39.40 30.30 -12.24
CA LEU A 80 40.09 29.06 -12.60
C LEU A 80 41.58 29.11 -12.25
N GLY A 81 42.26 30.22 -12.54
CA GLY A 81 43.68 30.39 -12.22
C GLY A 81 43.99 30.45 -10.71
N ARG A 82 43.00 30.78 -9.88
CA ARG A 82 43.14 30.85 -8.42
C ARG A 82 42.75 29.55 -7.70
N LEU A 83 42.10 28.62 -8.41
CA LEU A 83 41.54 27.39 -7.82
C LEU A 83 42.59 26.53 -7.11
N LYS A 84 43.82 26.45 -7.65
CA LYS A 84 44.94 25.72 -7.04
C LYS A 84 45.37 26.34 -5.70
N VAL A 85 45.38 27.66 -5.60
CA VAL A 85 45.90 28.39 -4.44
C VAL A 85 44.85 28.46 -3.34
N GLU A 86 43.62 28.78 -3.71
CA GLU A 86 42.51 28.96 -2.76
C GLU A 86 41.80 27.63 -2.42
N GLY A 87 42.00 26.58 -3.23
CA GLY A 87 41.32 25.29 -3.07
C GLY A 87 39.80 25.34 -3.31
N GLY A 88 39.11 24.25 -2.99
CA GLY A 88 37.65 24.14 -3.06
C GLY A 88 37.09 23.89 -4.46
N PHE A 89 35.82 24.28 -4.65
CA PHE A 89 35.04 23.97 -5.85
C PHE A 89 34.52 25.24 -6.56
N LEU A 90 34.21 25.11 -7.84
CA LEU A 90 33.63 26.11 -8.71
C LEU A 90 32.47 25.48 -9.52
N PRO A 91 31.21 25.70 -9.13
CA PRO A 91 30.07 25.33 -9.95
C PRO A 91 29.89 26.38 -11.05
N ILE A 92 29.55 25.92 -12.25
CA ILE A 92 29.34 26.71 -13.44
C ILE A 92 28.02 26.26 -14.08
N TYR A 93 27.15 27.23 -14.36
CA TYR A 93 25.91 27.00 -15.07
C TYR A 93 26.09 27.29 -16.55
N VAL A 94 26.03 26.27 -17.41
CA VAL A 94 26.10 26.42 -18.87
C VAL A 94 24.68 26.36 -19.43
N ARG A 95 24.01 27.52 -19.38
CA ARG A 95 22.57 27.63 -19.59
C ARG A 95 22.09 27.02 -20.90
N GLU A 96 22.64 27.48 -22.02
CA GLU A 96 22.15 27.08 -23.35
C GLU A 96 22.41 25.60 -23.67
N GLN A 97 23.28 24.93 -22.91
CA GLN A 97 23.57 23.49 -23.04
C GLN A 97 22.97 22.65 -21.91
N ASN A 98 22.08 23.22 -21.08
CA ASN A 98 21.40 22.50 -20.00
C ASN A 98 22.37 21.76 -19.05
N ALA A 99 23.53 22.35 -18.78
CA ALA A 99 24.61 21.67 -18.08
C ALA A 99 25.02 22.36 -16.79
N GLY A 100 25.29 21.55 -15.77
CA GLY A 100 26.09 21.93 -14.62
C GLY A 100 27.51 21.39 -14.81
N ILE A 101 28.51 22.25 -14.61
CA ILE A 101 29.92 21.84 -14.52
C ILE A 101 30.41 22.17 -13.11
N ILE A 102 31.14 21.27 -12.47
CA ILE A 102 31.82 21.53 -11.19
C ILE A 102 33.31 21.28 -11.40
N ILE A 103 34.11 22.30 -11.15
CA ILE A 103 35.58 22.20 -11.21
C ILE A 103 36.10 22.30 -9.77
N GLY A 104 36.84 21.29 -9.30
CA GLY A 104 37.32 21.22 -7.93
C GLY A 104 38.78 20.85 -7.82
N TYR A 105 39.53 21.54 -6.96
CA TYR A 105 40.90 21.17 -6.63
C TYR A 105 40.92 20.25 -5.40
N LYS A 106 41.41 19.02 -5.58
CA LYS A 106 41.47 17.99 -4.53
C LYS A 106 42.91 17.72 -4.07
N GLY A 107 43.65 18.79 -3.79
CA GLY A 107 45.01 18.74 -3.22
C GLY A 107 46.11 18.32 -4.19
N VAL A 108 45.89 17.34 -5.07
CA VAL A 108 46.87 16.84 -6.04
C VAL A 108 46.38 16.94 -7.48
N LYS A 109 45.07 16.76 -7.69
CA LYS A 109 44.44 16.78 -9.01
C LYS A 109 43.28 17.78 -9.05
N THR A 110 43.04 18.32 -10.23
CA THR A 110 41.83 19.11 -10.50
C THR A 110 40.81 18.21 -11.18
N HIS A 111 39.60 18.15 -10.64
CA HIS A 111 38.51 17.36 -11.17
C HIS A 111 37.56 18.30 -11.93
N ILE A 112 37.13 17.89 -13.13
CA ILE A 112 36.06 18.54 -13.88
C ILE A 112 34.91 17.54 -13.98
N GLU A 113 33.75 17.93 -13.48
CA GLU A 113 32.56 17.11 -13.39
C GLU A 113 31.44 17.77 -14.19
N CYS A 114 30.69 17.02 -14.99
CA CYS A 114 29.51 17.55 -15.69
C CYS A 114 28.27 16.67 -15.54
N PHE A 115 27.10 17.31 -15.59
CA PHE A 115 25.80 16.65 -15.50
C PHE A 115 24.69 17.52 -16.10
N GLU A 116 23.59 16.86 -16.48
CA GLU A 116 22.40 17.51 -17.03
C GLU A 116 21.57 18.14 -15.91
N LEU A 117 21.05 19.36 -16.10
CA LEU A 117 20.27 20.04 -15.07
C LEU A 117 18.75 19.80 -15.21
N SER A 118 18.20 19.89 -16.40
CA SER A 118 16.76 19.69 -16.66
C SER A 118 16.54 18.45 -17.52
N PRO A 119 15.73 17.47 -17.10
CA PRO A 119 15.44 16.31 -17.93
C PRO A 119 14.50 16.68 -19.08
N ALA A 120 14.47 15.83 -20.11
CA ALA A 120 13.52 15.94 -21.22
C ALA A 120 12.06 15.87 -20.73
N ASN A 121 11.15 16.51 -21.48
CA ASN A 121 9.72 16.55 -21.15
C ASN A 121 9.14 15.13 -21.01
N GLU A 122 9.55 14.19 -21.86
CA GLU A 122 9.10 12.79 -21.78
C GLU A 122 9.46 12.17 -20.42
N ALA A 123 10.71 12.31 -19.97
CA ALA A 123 11.15 11.78 -18.69
C ALA A 123 10.40 12.43 -17.52
N ALA A 124 10.18 13.76 -17.57
CA ALA A 124 9.42 14.48 -16.54
C ALA A 124 7.94 14.04 -16.48
N MET A 125 7.30 13.82 -17.62
CA MET A 125 5.86 13.54 -17.72
C MET A 125 5.49 12.07 -17.57
N SER A 126 6.38 11.15 -18.00
CA SER A 126 6.14 9.70 -17.93
C SER A 126 6.46 9.10 -16.56
N THR A 127 7.31 9.74 -15.76
CA THR A 127 7.77 9.19 -14.48
C THR A 127 6.66 9.22 -13.42
N LYS A 128 6.27 8.02 -12.95
CA LYS A 128 5.41 7.85 -11.76
C LYS A 128 6.25 7.97 -10.49
N GLY A 129 5.97 8.97 -9.68
CA GLY A 129 6.76 9.35 -8.49
C GLY A 129 7.98 10.22 -8.82
N ARG A 130 8.87 10.45 -7.85
CA ARG A 130 10.04 11.32 -8.02
C ARG A 130 11.04 10.75 -9.03
N LEU A 131 11.61 11.60 -9.87
CA LEU A 131 12.65 11.19 -10.80
C LEU A 131 13.96 11.00 -10.04
N GLN A 132 14.53 9.79 -10.10
CA GLN A 132 15.82 9.48 -9.49
C GLN A 132 16.94 9.82 -10.46
N ARG A 133 17.85 10.70 -10.03
CA ARG A 133 18.98 11.17 -10.85
C ARG A 133 20.26 11.12 -10.04
N THR A 134 21.35 10.73 -10.69
CA THR A 134 22.69 10.63 -10.08
C THR A 134 23.54 11.82 -10.52
N PHE A 135 24.27 12.42 -9.58
CA PHE A 135 25.13 13.58 -9.82
C PHE A 135 26.48 13.42 -9.10
N PRO A 136 27.61 13.82 -9.69
CA PRO A 136 27.77 14.23 -11.10
C PRO A 136 27.67 13.04 -12.07
N GLY A 137 27.58 13.32 -13.37
CA GLY A 137 27.52 12.30 -14.42
C GLY A 137 28.90 11.82 -14.86
N LEU A 138 29.65 12.68 -15.55
CA LEU A 138 30.99 12.39 -16.07
C LEU A 138 32.04 13.19 -15.28
N THR A 139 33.15 12.54 -14.93
CA THR A 139 34.26 13.17 -14.19
C THR A 139 35.62 12.88 -14.83
N LEU A 140 36.39 13.95 -15.07
CA LEU A 140 37.76 13.91 -15.55
C LEU A 140 38.71 14.47 -14.49
N ALA A 141 39.87 13.82 -14.30
CA ALA A 141 40.91 14.30 -13.40
C ALA A 141 42.18 14.71 -14.17
N PHE A 142 42.70 15.89 -13.82
CA PHE A 142 43.89 16.48 -14.43
C PHE A 142 45.00 16.59 -13.40
N ASP A 143 46.22 16.35 -13.86
CA ASP A 143 47.40 16.72 -13.08
C ASP A 143 47.49 18.25 -12.96
N THR A 144 47.93 18.70 -11.80
CA THR A 144 47.93 20.12 -11.45
C THR A 144 48.76 20.97 -12.41
N CYS A 145 49.89 20.47 -12.92
CA CYS A 145 50.69 21.19 -13.92
C CYS A 145 49.90 21.41 -15.21
N VAL A 146 49.28 20.35 -15.75
CA VAL A 146 48.52 20.38 -16.99
C VAL A 146 47.32 21.31 -16.88
N PHE A 147 46.54 21.22 -15.80
CA PHE A 147 45.35 22.06 -15.64
C PHE A 147 45.67 23.55 -15.58
N ASN A 148 46.78 23.92 -14.94
CA ASN A 148 47.18 25.32 -14.75
C ASN A 148 47.94 25.92 -15.94
N GLU A 149 48.06 25.21 -17.05
CA GLU A 149 48.60 25.76 -18.28
C GLU A 149 47.74 26.95 -18.76
N PRO A 150 48.31 28.15 -18.94
CA PRO A 150 47.53 29.36 -19.28
C PRO A 150 46.69 29.23 -20.55
N GLY A 151 47.18 28.47 -21.52
CA GLY A 151 46.46 28.17 -22.76
C GLY A 151 45.18 27.35 -22.51
N LEU A 152 45.26 26.34 -21.64
CA LEU A 152 44.11 25.51 -21.29
C LEU A 152 43.06 26.31 -20.51
N LEU A 153 43.48 27.12 -19.54
CA LEU A 153 42.57 27.98 -18.78
C LEU A 153 41.84 28.99 -19.68
N THR A 154 42.54 29.56 -20.66
CA THR A 154 41.96 30.47 -21.65
C THR A 154 40.96 29.73 -22.55
N MET A 155 41.31 28.54 -23.04
CA MET A 155 40.43 27.71 -23.85
C MET A 155 39.16 27.32 -23.09
N LEU A 156 39.28 26.88 -21.84
CA LEU A 156 38.16 26.52 -20.99
C LEU A 156 37.21 27.71 -20.78
N ALA A 157 37.76 28.87 -20.39
CA ALA A 157 36.95 30.05 -20.14
C ALA A 157 36.17 30.49 -21.40
N GLN A 158 36.86 30.58 -22.54
CA GLN A 158 36.26 30.94 -23.83
C GLN A 158 35.19 29.95 -24.28
N THR A 159 35.51 28.65 -24.23
CA THR A 159 34.60 27.60 -24.69
C THR A 159 33.35 27.54 -23.84
N ILE A 160 33.49 27.52 -22.51
CA ILE A 160 32.37 27.42 -21.58
C ILE A 160 31.51 28.69 -21.63
N SER A 161 32.11 29.89 -21.70
CA SER A 161 31.35 31.14 -21.83
C SER A 161 30.54 31.19 -23.13
N ARG A 162 31.14 30.81 -24.27
CA ARG A 162 30.42 30.71 -25.55
C ARG A 162 29.30 29.69 -25.51
N MET A 163 29.55 28.50 -24.98
CA MET A 163 28.53 27.47 -24.82
C MET A 163 27.37 27.90 -23.92
N SER A 164 27.63 28.77 -22.94
CA SER A 164 26.60 29.30 -22.06
C SER A 164 25.70 30.35 -22.73
N GLN A 165 26.10 30.91 -23.87
CA GLN A 165 25.37 31.98 -24.58
C GLN A 165 24.80 31.53 -25.92
N GLN A 166 25.40 30.52 -26.56
CA GLN A 166 25.06 30.12 -27.92
C GLN A 166 24.23 28.83 -27.93
N PRO A 167 22.97 28.86 -28.35
CA PRO A 167 22.22 27.64 -28.60
C PRO A 167 22.79 26.91 -29.83
N VAL A 168 22.78 25.58 -29.80
CA VAL A 168 23.25 24.75 -30.91
C VAL A 168 22.07 24.02 -31.55
N ALA A 169 21.92 24.19 -32.86
CA ALA A 169 20.83 23.56 -33.62
C ALA A 169 21.00 22.03 -33.68
N GLY A 170 19.87 21.31 -33.61
CA GLY A 170 19.83 19.85 -33.72
C GLY A 170 20.07 19.08 -32.41
N ILE A 171 20.19 19.78 -31.29
CA ILE A 171 20.51 19.21 -29.97
C ILE A 171 19.27 19.11 -29.06
N LYS A 172 18.15 19.65 -29.52
CA LYS A 172 16.85 19.42 -28.87
C LYS A 172 16.15 18.20 -29.48
N PRO A 173 15.28 17.50 -28.73
CA PRO A 173 14.37 16.50 -29.29
C PRO A 173 13.65 17.01 -30.54
N LYS A 174 13.49 16.15 -31.55
CA LYS A 174 12.85 16.54 -32.82
C LYS A 174 11.37 16.19 -32.84
N VAL A 175 10.60 17.09 -33.42
CA VAL A 175 9.15 17.03 -33.59
C VAL A 175 8.80 17.19 -35.06
N ARG A 176 7.81 16.41 -35.51
CA ARG A 176 7.32 16.51 -36.89
C ARG A 176 6.35 17.69 -37.02
N LYS A 177 6.79 18.77 -37.67
CA LYS A 177 5.96 19.95 -38.00
C LYS A 177 5.90 20.09 -39.53
N ALA A 178 4.70 20.29 -40.10
CA ALA A 178 4.50 20.40 -41.55
C ALA A 178 5.19 19.30 -42.39
N LYS A 179 5.14 18.05 -41.92
CA LYS A 179 5.79 16.85 -42.49
C LYS A 179 7.33 16.80 -42.38
N GLN A 180 8.00 17.87 -41.94
CA GLN A 180 9.46 17.91 -41.72
C GLN A 180 9.79 17.76 -40.23
N GLN A 181 11.04 17.38 -39.92
CA GLN A 181 11.53 17.27 -38.55
C GLN A 181 12.19 18.58 -38.13
N HIS A 182 11.70 19.17 -37.05
CA HIS A 182 12.22 20.41 -36.48
C HIS A 182 12.59 20.16 -35.02
N ASP A 183 13.51 20.96 -34.48
CA ASP A 183 13.77 20.97 -33.05
C ASP A 183 12.49 21.38 -32.29
N GLU A 184 12.16 20.64 -31.23
CA GLU A 184 11.08 21.00 -30.32
C GLU A 184 11.59 22.11 -29.42
N ASP A 185 11.22 23.34 -29.78
CA ASP A 185 11.61 24.54 -29.07
C ASP A 185 11.09 24.58 -27.63
N ARG A 186 10.05 23.78 -27.34
CA ARG A 186 9.48 23.60 -26.00
C ARG A 186 10.09 22.45 -25.22
N ASP A 187 11.13 21.76 -25.67
CA ASP A 187 11.83 20.73 -24.89
C ASP A 187 13.20 21.22 -24.39
N THR A 188 13.86 20.44 -23.54
CA THR A 188 15.19 20.77 -23.01
C THR A 188 16.30 20.48 -24.01
N THR A 189 17.40 21.23 -23.93
CA THR A 189 18.61 20.97 -24.71
C THR A 189 19.33 19.74 -24.13
N ASP A 190 19.80 18.85 -25.00
CA ASP A 190 20.64 17.71 -24.61
C ASP A 190 22.05 18.16 -24.21
N LEU A 191 22.64 17.51 -23.19
CA LEU A 191 23.98 17.77 -22.66
C LEU A 191 25.12 17.47 -23.66
N LYS A 192 24.82 16.86 -24.82
CA LYS A 192 25.80 16.43 -25.83
C LYS A 192 26.94 17.41 -26.12
N MET A 193 26.71 18.72 -26.21
CA MET A 193 27.82 19.65 -26.47
C MET A 193 28.86 19.69 -25.34
N VAL A 194 28.43 19.50 -24.10
CA VAL A 194 29.37 19.43 -22.97
C VAL A 194 30.08 18.08 -22.97
N VAL A 195 29.37 16.98 -23.20
CA VAL A 195 29.97 15.64 -23.14
C VAL A 195 30.78 15.31 -24.39
N ASP A 196 30.16 15.37 -25.55
CA ASP A 196 30.71 14.87 -26.82
C ASP A 196 31.70 15.86 -27.46
N PHE A 197 31.67 17.13 -27.05
CA PHE A 197 32.62 18.14 -27.53
C PHE A 197 33.59 18.59 -26.43
N LEU A 198 33.13 19.28 -25.38
CA LEU A 198 34.04 19.83 -24.36
C LEU A 198 34.81 18.74 -23.61
N MET A 199 34.11 17.78 -23.00
CA MET A 199 34.74 16.71 -22.22
C MET A 199 35.56 15.77 -23.11
N ALA A 200 35.09 15.48 -24.33
CA ALA A 200 35.85 14.71 -25.31
C ALA A 200 37.17 15.41 -25.72
N THR A 201 37.16 16.74 -25.90
CA THR A 201 38.36 17.53 -26.21
C THR A 201 39.37 17.53 -25.05
N LEU A 202 38.87 17.43 -23.83
CA LEU A 202 39.65 17.46 -22.60
C LEU A 202 40.21 16.09 -22.19
N ARG A 203 39.58 15.00 -22.63
CA ARG A 203 39.94 13.62 -22.30
C ARG A 203 41.41 13.25 -22.60
N PRO A 204 42.05 13.69 -23.70
CA PRO A 204 43.46 13.39 -23.96
C PRO A 204 44.45 13.97 -22.93
N LEU A 205 44.04 14.99 -22.18
CA LEU A 205 44.84 15.68 -21.17
C LEU A 205 44.52 15.23 -19.73
N SER A 206 43.63 14.24 -19.58
CA SER A 206 43.07 13.84 -18.29
C SER A 206 42.88 12.33 -18.21
N VAL A 207 42.44 11.87 -17.05
CA VAL A 207 42.08 10.48 -16.81
C VAL A 207 40.63 10.43 -16.34
N ASP A 208 39.85 9.49 -16.87
CA ASP A 208 38.50 9.22 -16.35
C ASP A 208 38.60 8.69 -14.91
N VAL A 209 37.84 9.28 -13.99
CA VAL A 209 37.80 8.84 -12.59
C VAL A 209 36.37 8.75 -12.10
N THR A 210 36.13 7.90 -11.12
CA THR A 210 34.86 7.84 -10.38
C THR A 210 35.03 8.52 -9.04
N ASP A 211 34.16 9.47 -8.73
CA ASP A 211 34.15 10.24 -7.49
C ASP A 211 32.85 9.98 -6.71
N ILE A 212 32.75 10.49 -5.48
CA ILE A 212 31.51 10.42 -4.70
C ILE A 212 30.38 11.08 -5.50
N GLN A 213 29.38 10.27 -5.83
CA GLN A 213 28.13 10.69 -6.45
C GLN A 213 27.01 10.71 -5.41
N ILE A 214 26.05 11.61 -5.61
CA ILE A 214 24.81 11.68 -4.84
C ILE A 214 23.64 11.28 -5.73
N GLN A 215 22.68 10.59 -5.15
CA GLN A 215 21.37 10.38 -5.76
C GLN A 215 20.39 11.41 -5.22
N LYS A 216 19.63 12.06 -6.12
CA LYS A 216 18.56 12.97 -5.75
C LYS A 216 17.25 12.52 -6.39
N ASN A 217 16.21 12.50 -5.57
CA ASN A 217 14.82 12.42 -5.99
C ASN A 217 14.35 13.83 -6.42
N THR A 218 14.40 14.13 -7.71
CA THR A 218 13.96 15.43 -8.23
C THR A 218 12.46 15.45 -8.49
N ARG A 219 11.85 16.61 -8.26
CA ARG A 219 10.44 16.90 -8.58
C ARG A 219 10.46 17.88 -9.73
N GLU A 220 10.19 17.36 -10.92
CA GLU A 220 10.11 18.11 -12.17
C GLU A 220 8.64 18.22 -12.59
N GLU A 221 8.23 19.41 -13.01
CA GLU A 221 6.91 19.67 -13.56
C GLU A 221 7.08 20.55 -14.79
N VAL A 222 6.39 20.19 -15.87
CA VAL A 222 6.33 20.97 -17.11
C VAL A 222 4.93 21.54 -17.20
N MET A 223 4.78 22.84 -16.93
CA MET A 223 3.48 23.49 -16.83
C MET A 223 3.31 24.49 -17.97
N TRP A 224 2.23 24.35 -18.74
CA TRP A 224 1.93 25.30 -19.81
C TRP A 224 0.43 25.54 -19.93
N ARG A 225 0.05 26.80 -20.20
CA ARG A 225 -1.32 27.16 -20.59
C ARG A 225 -1.28 28.34 -21.56
N ASN A 226 -1.61 28.09 -22.83
CA ASN A 226 -1.68 29.11 -23.88
C ASN A 226 -0.43 30.01 -23.99
N CYS A 227 0.76 29.44 -23.77
CA CYS A 227 2.04 30.14 -23.82
C CYS A 227 3.01 29.46 -24.82
N ARG A 228 4.08 30.16 -25.22
CA ARG A 228 5.11 29.59 -26.09
C ARG A 228 6.07 28.69 -25.33
N PHE A 229 6.56 29.17 -24.18
CA PHE A 229 7.55 28.48 -23.36
C PHE A 229 6.91 28.00 -22.05
N PRO A 230 7.00 26.69 -21.75
CA PRO A 230 6.44 26.15 -20.52
C PRO A 230 7.25 26.63 -19.31
N TRP A 231 6.57 26.75 -18.17
CA TRP A 231 7.26 26.86 -16.90
C TRP A 231 7.95 25.53 -16.56
N ARG A 232 9.19 25.62 -16.10
CA ARG A 232 9.99 24.50 -15.58
C ARG A 232 10.68 24.94 -14.30
N ARG A 233 11.10 23.96 -13.49
CA ARG A 233 11.91 24.26 -12.32
C ARG A 233 13.30 24.76 -12.72
N SER A 234 13.82 25.72 -11.96
CA SER A 234 15.10 26.40 -12.21
C SER A 234 16.28 25.41 -12.20
N ALA A 235 16.98 25.35 -13.33
CA ALA A 235 18.19 24.57 -13.51
C ALA A 235 19.35 25.06 -12.61
N LEU A 236 19.50 26.39 -12.49
CA LEU A 236 20.46 27.01 -11.57
C LEU A 236 20.20 26.60 -10.11
N TRP A 237 18.93 26.55 -9.69
CA TRP A 237 18.59 26.10 -8.35
C TRP A 237 18.98 24.63 -8.10
N LEU A 238 18.82 23.76 -9.11
CA LEU A 238 19.31 22.39 -9.01
C LEU A 238 20.84 22.34 -8.91
N LEU A 239 21.56 23.11 -9.73
CA LEU A 239 23.03 23.20 -9.67
C LEU A 239 23.49 23.60 -8.26
N ILE A 240 22.93 24.65 -7.67
CA ILE A 240 23.25 25.09 -6.31
C ILE A 240 22.99 23.97 -5.30
N ARG A 241 21.84 23.29 -5.38
CA ARG A 241 21.50 22.18 -4.48
C ARG A 241 22.38 20.95 -4.65
N VAL A 242 22.86 20.67 -5.85
CA VAL A 242 23.78 19.56 -6.13
C VAL A 242 25.16 19.92 -5.61
N ALA A 243 25.68 21.10 -5.93
CA ALA A 243 26.97 21.58 -5.48
C ALA A 243 27.07 21.63 -3.95
N LEU A 244 26.05 22.19 -3.28
CA LEU A 244 25.99 22.22 -1.81
C LEU A 244 25.94 20.81 -1.21
N GLN A 245 25.13 19.90 -1.75
CA GLN A 245 25.09 18.54 -1.20
C GLN A 245 26.39 17.78 -1.45
N LEU A 246 27.05 17.96 -2.60
CA LEU A 246 28.33 17.33 -2.91
C LEU A 246 29.45 17.84 -1.99
N ILE A 247 29.54 19.15 -1.72
CA ILE A 247 30.58 19.67 -0.83
C ILE A 247 30.41 19.18 0.60
N PHE A 248 29.16 19.06 1.07
CA PHE A 248 28.89 18.42 2.36
C PHE A 248 29.24 16.94 2.35
N ALA A 249 28.82 16.19 1.33
CA ALA A 249 29.07 14.75 1.24
C ALA A 249 30.55 14.37 1.06
N ARG A 250 31.38 15.27 0.53
CA ARG A 250 32.81 15.03 0.28
C ARG A 250 33.71 15.55 1.41
N SER A 251 33.13 16.09 2.48
CA SER A 251 33.88 16.54 3.64
C SER A 251 34.34 15.34 4.49
N PRO A 252 35.58 15.34 5.01
CA PRO A 252 36.16 14.20 5.74
C PRO A 252 35.50 13.89 7.11
N ASN A 253 34.61 14.74 7.63
CA ASN A 253 33.91 14.52 8.90
C ASN A 253 32.64 13.65 8.70
N ASP A 254 32.84 12.33 8.69
CA ASP A 254 31.91 11.29 8.22
C ASP A 254 30.72 10.94 9.15
N LEU A 255 30.36 11.78 10.14
CA LEU A 255 29.41 11.41 11.21
C LEU A 255 28.00 11.99 11.11
N GLY A 256 27.62 12.69 10.04
CA GLY A 256 26.26 13.28 9.94
C GLY A 256 25.90 13.99 8.64
N LEU A 257 26.57 13.67 7.53
CA LEU A 257 26.64 14.50 6.30
C LEU A 257 25.30 14.80 5.60
N SER A 258 24.25 13.99 5.79
CA SER A 258 22.91 14.33 5.29
C SER A 258 22.22 15.42 6.11
N GLN A 259 22.58 15.55 7.39
CA GLN A 259 21.90 16.40 8.34
C GLN A 259 22.30 17.87 8.18
N LEU A 260 23.59 18.18 7.99
CA LEU A 260 24.03 19.58 7.83
C LEU A 260 23.43 20.22 6.56
N TYR A 261 23.39 19.48 5.45
CA TYR A 261 22.68 19.93 4.24
C TYR A 261 21.19 20.19 4.51
N LYS A 262 20.51 19.29 5.23
CA LYS A 262 19.08 19.43 5.56
C LYS A 262 18.85 20.61 6.51
N GLN A 263 19.67 20.78 7.54
CA GLN A 263 19.66 21.92 8.47
C GLN A 263 19.86 23.23 7.72
N PHE A 264 20.83 23.31 6.81
CA PHE A 264 21.02 24.48 5.97
C PHE A 264 19.80 24.75 5.08
N MET A 265 19.18 23.72 4.49
CA MET A 265 17.98 23.90 3.67
C MET A 265 16.79 24.44 4.48
N VAL A 266 16.59 23.94 5.70
CA VAL A 266 15.57 24.45 6.63
C VAL A 266 15.89 25.89 7.02
N PHE A 267 17.15 26.19 7.36
CA PHE A 267 17.60 27.55 7.69
C PHE A 267 17.41 28.53 6.53
N LEU A 268 17.80 28.15 5.31
CA LEU A 268 17.60 28.94 4.09
C LEU A 268 16.13 29.27 3.90
N MET A 269 15.25 28.26 3.95
CA MET A 269 13.81 28.48 3.81
C MET A 269 13.25 29.38 4.92
N GLY A 270 13.66 29.15 6.18
CA GLY A 270 13.28 30.02 7.30
C GLY A 270 13.75 31.47 7.15
N SER A 271 14.97 31.68 6.64
CA SER A 271 15.52 33.01 6.37
C SER A 271 14.74 33.74 5.28
N ILE A 272 14.26 33.01 4.27
CA ILE A 272 13.42 33.58 3.21
C ILE A 272 12.07 33.98 3.78
N ILE A 273 11.43 33.11 4.59
CA ILE A 273 10.16 33.42 5.25
C ILE A 273 10.30 34.70 6.09
N LYS A 274 11.36 34.80 6.89
CA LYS A 274 11.64 36.00 7.71
C LYS A 274 11.82 37.26 6.87
N ARG A 275 12.45 37.16 5.69
CA ARG A 275 12.65 38.32 4.78
C ARG A 275 11.34 38.79 4.13
N VAL A 276 10.37 37.89 3.93
CA VAL A 276 9.12 38.20 3.21
C VAL A 276 7.89 38.27 4.11
N SER A 277 8.02 38.07 5.42
CA SER A 277 6.90 38.00 6.38
C SER A 277 6.04 39.26 6.41
N GLU A 278 6.63 40.43 6.17
CA GLU A 278 5.92 41.71 6.19
C GLU A 278 5.25 42.06 4.85
N THR A 279 5.68 41.43 3.75
CA THR A 279 5.28 41.82 2.39
C THR A 279 4.51 40.75 1.62
N ALA A 280 4.62 39.48 2.04
CA ALA A 280 3.95 38.38 1.36
C ALA A 280 2.51 38.15 1.86
N PRO A 281 1.58 37.75 0.99
CA PRO A 281 0.24 37.36 1.41
C PRO A 281 0.26 36.22 2.45
N HIS A 282 -0.69 36.24 3.39
CA HIS A 282 -0.79 35.24 4.45
C HIS A 282 -0.86 33.79 3.93
N GLU A 283 -1.56 33.56 2.81
CA GLU A 283 -1.62 32.24 2.16
C GLU A 283 -0.24 31.75 1.71
N VAL A 284 0.57 32.62 1.11
CA VAL A 284 1.93 32.29 0.65
C VAL A 284 2.82 31.97 1.85
N LEU A 285 2.74 32.76 2.92
CA LEU A 285 3.48 32.53 4.16
C LEU A 285 3.08 31.20 4.83
N TYR A 286 1.78 30.90 4.87
CA TYR A 286 1.28 29.64 5.38
C TYR A 286 1.85 28.44 4.61
N LEU A 287 1.82 28.49 3.27
CA LEU A 287 2.36 27.43 2.42
C LEU A 287 3.87 27.26 2.59
N MET A 288 4.61 28.36 2.71
CA MET A 288 6.05 28.34 2.98
C MET A 288 6.36 27.71 4.35
N ALA A 289 5.63 28.12 5.39
CA ALA A 289 5.80 27.59 6.74
C ALA A 289 5.42 26.10 6.83
N ALA A 290 4.32 25.69 6.20
CA ALA A 290 3.91 24.30 6.11
C ALA A 290 4.99 23.43 5.44
N LYS A 291 5.62 23.94 4.36
CA LYS A 291 6.72 23.25 3.69
C LYS A 291 7.93 23.06 4.60
N VAL A 292 8.28 24.07 5.40
CA VAL A 292 9.38 23.99 6.38
C VAL A 292 9.06 22.97 7.47
N ARG A 293 7.84 23.00 8.04
CA ARG A 293 7.40 22.03 9.07
C ARG A 293 7.49 20.58 8.60
N ILE A 294 7.09 20.31 7.35
CA ILE A 294 7.20 18.96 6.76
C ILE A 294 8.67 18.51 6.67
N LEU A 295 9.59 19.42 6.36
CA LEU A 295 11.01 19.10 6.28
C LEU A 295 11.64 18.88 7.67
N ASP A 296 11.13 19.58 8.69
CA ASP A 296 11.55 19.49 10.09
C ASP A 296 11.08 18.16 10.75
N GLN A 297 9.81 17.82 10.58
CA GLN A 297 9.20 16.59 11.12
C GLN A 297 9.81 15.28 10.60
N ASN A 298 10.53 15.33 9.47
CA ASN A 298 11.12 14.16 8.87
C ASN A 298 12.57 13.88 9.31
N ASP A 299 13.29 14.79 10.00
CA ASP A 299 14.70 14.53 10.37
C ASP A 299 15.36 15.49 11.41
N CYS A 300 14.65 16.37 12.12
CA CYS A 300 15.30 17.19 13.16
C CYS A 300 14.37 17.51 14.34
N GLN A 301 14.80 17.19 15.57
CA GLN A 301 14.27 17.81 16.79
C GLN A 301 14.90 19.20 16.92
N LEU A 302 14.17 20.25 16.57
CA LEU A 302 14.48 21.64 16.95
C LEU A 302 13.36 22.20 17.82
N ASP A 303 13.75 23.00 18.81
CA ASP A 303 12.89 23.53 19.86
C ASP A 303 11.86 24.54 19.30
N LEU A 304 10.59 24.14 19.34
CA LEU A 304 9.44 24.86 18.79
C LEU A 304 8.90 25.95 19.72
N HIS A 305 9.71 26.45 20.67
CA HIS A 305 9.26 27.44 21.66
C HIS A 305 8.63 28.69 21.03
N TYR A 306 9.05 29.09 19.82
CA TYR A 306 8.48 30.25 19.09
C TYR A 306 7.09 29.99 18.48
N LEU A 307 6.63 28.74 18.37
CA LEU A 307 5.27 28.40 17.91
C LEU A 307 4.25 28.41 19.04
N LYS A 308 4.70 28.44 20.31
CA LYS A 308 3.84 28.47 21.50
C LYS A 308 2.95 29.71 21.55
N ASP A 309 3.35 30.79 20.90
CA ASP A 309 2.67 32.09 20.96
C ASP A 309 1.70 32.34 19.79
N LEU A 310 1.52 31.38 18.87
CA LEU A 310 0.53 31.47 17.79
C LEU A 310 -0.89 31.20 18.33
N GLN A 311 -1.70 32.25 18.43
CA GLN A 311 -3.08 32.17 18.90
C GLN A 311 -4.06 31.85 17.77
N PHE A 312 -4.10 30.58 17.33
CA PHE A 312 -5.01 30.11 16.26
C PHE A 312 -6.47 30.52 16.45
N LYS A 313 -6.93 30.60 17.70
CA LYS A 313 -8.30 30.98 18.06
C LYS A 313 -8.67 32.41 17.61
N LYS A 314 -7.70 33.34 17.56
CA LYS A 314 -7.92 34.71 17.09
C LYS A 314 -7.96 34.83 15.57
N ASP A 315 -7.29 33.93 14.85
CA ASP A 315 -7.17 33.99 13.38
C ASP A 315 -8.26 33.19 12.65
N THR A 316 -8.99 32.32 13.35
CA THR A 316 -10.14 31.55 12.80
C THR A 316 -11.52 32.14 13.14
N ASP A 317 -11.60 33.13 14.04
CA ASP A 317 -12.86 33.79 14.41
C ASP A 317 -13.26 34.81 13.32
N CYS A 318 -13.86 34.33 12.24
CA CYS A 318 -14.55 35.19 11.29
C CYS A 318 -15.97 35.46 11.82
N VAL A 319 -16.18 36.61 12.46
CA VAL A 319 -17.53 37.06 12.85
C VAL A 319 -18.31 37.34 11.55
N LEU A 320 -19.46 36.69 11.35
CA LEU A 320 -20.35 36.88 10.21
C LEU A 320 -21.70 37.48 10.67
N PRO A 321 -21.75 38.78 11.02
CA PRO A 321 -22.92 39.39 11.66
C PRO A 321 -24.20 39.31 10.80
N GLN A 322 -24.04 39.20 9.47
CA GLN A 322 -25.15 39.06 8.54
C GLN A 322 -25.82 37.69 8.63
N LEU A 323 -25.04 36.63 8.86
CA LEU A 323 -25.57 35.28 9.08
C LEU A 323 -26.29 35.19 10.42
N ASP A 324 -25.73 35.82 11.46
CA ASP A 324 -26.37 35.91 12.77
C ASP A 324 -27.70 36.68 12.71
N TYR A 325 -27.75 37.75 11.90
CA TYR A 325 -28.98 38.50 11.67
C TYR A 325 -30.02 37.66 10.92
N TYR A 326 -29.59 36.88 9.92
CA TYR A 326 -30.45 35.98 9.16
C TYR A 326 -31.03 34.85 10.02
N LEU A 327 -30.24 34.23 10.89
CA LEU A 327 -30.69 33.19 11.82
C LEU A 327 -31.72 33.74 12.82
N ARG A 328 -31.49 34.94 13.36
CA ARG A 328 -32.46 35.63 14.24
C ARG A 328 -33.75 36.01 13.52
N ASP A 329 -33.70 36.24 12.20
CA ASP A 329 -34.88 36.53 11.39
C ASP A 329 -35.71 35.27 11.08
N ILE A 330 -35.07 34.10 10.98
CA ILE A 330 -35.73 32.79 10.85
C ILE A 330 -36.49 32.44 12.13
N GLU A 331 -35.87 32.61 13.31
CA GLU A 331 -36.53 32.35 14.59
C GLU A 331 -37.79 33.22 14.77
N ARG A 332 -37.72 34.50 14.37
CA ARG A 332 -38.85 35.43 14.39
C ARG A 332 -39.98 35.07 13.42
N LYS A 333 -39.67 34.39 12.30
CA LYS A 333 -40.66 33.92 11.32
C LYS A 333 -41.35 32.62 11.74
N SER A 334 -40.78 31.85 12.67
CA SER A 334 -41.36 30.57 13.10
C SER A 334 -42.51 30.66 14.11
N ASN A 335 -42.78 31.84 14.69
CA ASN A 335 -43.77 31.99 15.77
C ASN A 335 -45.20 32.29 15.34
N ASN A 336 -45.55 32.13 14.05
CA ASN A 336 -46.95 32.25 13.61
C ASN A 336 -47.35 31.09 12.69
N SER A 337 -47.56 29.91 13.27
CA SER A 337 -48.38 28.86 12.67
C SER A 337 -48.81 27.85 13.72
N LEU A 338 -50.06 28.02 14.20
CA LEU A 338 -51.00 26.99 14.65
C LEU A 338 -50.36 25.63 15.01
N VAL A 339 -50.07 25.43 16.29
CA VAL A 339 -49.81 24.10 16.87
C VAL A 339 -51.10 23.28 16.73
N LYS A 340 -51.20 22.48 15.67
CA LYS A 340 -52.03 21.29 15.69
C LYS A 340 -51.24 20.23 16.45
N SER A 341 -51.86 19.65 17.48
CA SER A 341 -51.35 18.50 18.21
C SER A 341 -51.06 17.37 17.21
N PHE A 342 -49.79 17.18 16.88
CA PHE A 342 -49.31 16.07 16.09
C PHE A 342 -49.23 14.85 17.01
N GLN A 343 -50.11 13.87 16.82
CA GLN A 343 -49.89 12.51 17.34
C GLN A 343 -49.39 11.66 16.17
N PRO A 344 -48.07 11.35 16.10
CA PRO A 344 -47.56 10.49 15.05
C PRO A 344 -48.17 9.08 15.18
N PRO A 345 -48.74 8.52 14.11
CA PRO A 345 -49.20 7.14 14.11
C PRO A 345 -48.02 6.23 13.76
N GLN A 346 -47.07 6.03 14.67
CA GLN A 346 -46.02 5.02 14.47
C GLN A 346 -45.71 4.30 15.78
N GLN A 347 -45.92 2.99 15.77
CA GLN A 347 -45.44 2.05 16.78
C GLN A 347 -43.92 1.94 16.65
N LEU A 348 -43.18 2.94 17.13
CA LEU A 348 -41.75 2.83 17.35
C LEU A 348 -41.53 1.93 18.56
N ILE A 349 -40.56 1.01 18.46
CA ILE A 349 -40.22 0.13 19.57
C ILE A 349 -39.38 0.94 20.55
N SER A 350 -39.87 1.09 21.78
CA SER A 350 -39.07 1.59 22.88
C SER A 350 -38.35 0.40 23.51
N PHE A 351 -37.02 0.42 23.50
CA PHE A 351 -36.23 -0.58 24.19
C PHE A 351 -36.05 -0.15 25.65
N GLU A 352 -36.36 -1.05 26.58
CA GLU A 352 -36.08 -0.85 28.01
C GLU A 352 -34.61 -1.14 28.27
N THR A 353 -33.98 -0.42 29.21
CA THR A 353 -32.56 -0.57 29.52
C THR A 353 -32.23 -1.93 30.15
N GLU A 354 -33.20 -2.56 30.81
CA GLU A 354 -33.05 -3.82 31.55
C GLU A 354 -33.18 -5.06 30.64
N ASN A 355 -33.76 -4.92 29.45
CA ASN A 355 -34.11 -6.03 28.56
C ASN A 355 -33.30 -5.97 27.26
N LEU A 356 -32.76 -7.12 26.82
CA LEU A 356 -32.08 -7.22 25.53
C LEU A 356 -33.09 -6.99 24.39
N PRO A 357 -32.78 -6.13 23.40
CA PRO A 357 -33.71 -5.74 22.34
C PRO A 357 -33.90 -6.85 21.29
N LEU A 358 -34.65 -7.90 21.64
CA LEU A 358 -35.00 -9.03 20.76
C LEU A 358 -36.29 -8.73 19.97
N GLY A 359 -36.38 -9.16 18.71
CA GLY A 359 -37.63 -9.11 17.94
C GLY A 359 -37.75 -8.01 16.87
N LEU A 360 -36.64 -7.55 16.29
CA LEU A 360 -36.66 -6.60 15.15
C LEU A 360 -37.39 -7.16 13.90
N GLY A 361 -37.54 -8.48 13.81
CA GLY A 361 -38.19 -9.16 12.69
C GLY A 361 -39.70 -8.94 12.55
N SER A 362 -40.37 -8.35 13.54
CA SER A 362 -41.81 -8.02 13.51
C SER A 362 -42.12 -6.60 13.02
N CYS A 363 -41.13 -5.78 12.69
CA CYS A 363 -41.33 -4.38 12.30
C CYS A 363 -41.88 -4.22 10.87
N SER A 364 -42.75 -3.22 10.67
CA SER A 364 -43.21 -2.79 9.35
C SER A 364 -42.09 -2.08 8.57
N SER A 365 -42.12 -2.14 7.23
CA SER A 365 -41.06 -1.61 6.36
C SER A 365 -40.81 -0.10 6.49
N GLU A 366 -41.79 0.65 7.00
CA GLU A 366 -41.74 2.12 7.07
C GLU A 366 -41.02 2.67 8.30
N SER A 367 -40.80 1.87 9.36
CA SER A 367 -40.13 2.29 10.61
C SER A 367 -38.78 1.62 10.87
N ILE A 368 -38.26 0.86 9.89
CA ILE A 368 -37.03 0.07 10.05
C ILE A 368 -35.83 0.96 10.42
N VAL A 369 -35.66 2.11 9.77
CA VAL A 369 -34.51 3.00 10.03
C VAL A 369 -34.52 3.50 11.48
N GLN A 370 -35.68 3.97 11.96
CA GLN A 370 -35.82 4.49 13.31
C GLN A 370 -35.61 3.40 14.38
N ASN A 371 -36.06 2.17 14.11
CA ASN A 371 -35.84 1.05 15.03
C ASN A 371 -34.38 0.58 15.05
N LEU A 372 -33.67 0.67 13.92
CA LEU A 372 -32.24 0.37 13.87
C LEU A 372 -31.43 1.42 14.64
N CYS A 373 -31.73 2.71 14.46
CA CYS A 373 -31.11 3.78 15.24
C CYS A 373 -31.40 3.63 16.75
N ALA A 374 -32.63 3.31 17.13
CA ALA A 374 -32.97 3.08 18.54
C ALA A 374 -32.21 1.89 19.16
N LEU A 375 -31.89 0.86 18.37
CA LEU A 375 -31.03 -0.24 18.81
C LEU A 375 -29.57 0.20 18.92
N GLU A 376 -29.06 0.96 17.95
CA GLU A 376 -27.71 1.52 17.97
C GLU A 376 -27.49 2.40 19.21
N ASP A 377 -28.46 3.27 19.52
CA ASP A 377 -28.48 4.09 20.73
C ASP A 377 -28.52 3.24 22.01
N TRP A 378 -29.29 2.15 22.02
CA TRP A 378 -29.33 1.21 23.15
C TRP A 378 -27.99 0.49 23.33
N VAL A 379 -27.34 0.09 22.24
CA VAL A 379 -26.02 -0.54 22.29
C VAL A 379 -24.98 0.42 22.88
N GLU A 380 -24.95 1.66 22.41
CA GLU A 380 -24.03 2.69 22.90
C GLU A 380 -24.26 3.01 24.39
N SER A 381 -25.52 3.12 24.82
CA SER A 381 -25.86 3.61 26.17
C SER A 381 -26.03 2.54 27.25
N SER A 382 -26.45 1.33 26.87
CA SER A 382 -27.00 0.34 27.82
C SER A 382 -26.33 -1.03 27.75
N LEU A 383 -25.67 -1.40 26.65
CA LEU A 383 -25.08 -2.74 26.48
C LEU A 383 -24.02 -3.07 27.54
N SER A 384 -23.14 -2.13 27.89
CA SER A 384 -22.07 -2.40 28.85
C SER A 384 -22.61 -2.75 30.24
N GLY A 385 -23.59 -1.99 30.74
CA GLY A 385 -24.23 -2.25 32.03
C GLY A 385 -25.05 -3.53 32.00
N TRP A 386 -25.84 -3.74 30.95
CA TRP A 386 -26.63 -4.96 30.79
C TRP A 386 -25.76 -6.22 30.76
N VAL A 387 -24.63 -6.19 30.05
CA VAL A 387 -23.69 -7.31 30.00
C VAL A 387 -23.14 -7.62 31.38
N GLU A 388 -22.67 -6.61 32.14
CA GLU A 388 -22.14 -6.81 33.49
C GLU A 388 -23.14 -7.53 34.41
N ASP A 389 -24.42 -7.17 34.34
CA ASP A 389 -25.49 -7.78 35.14
C ASP A 389 -25.85 -9.21 34.69
N HIS A 390 -25.61 -9.56 33.42
CA HIS A 390 -26.00 -10.84 32.81
C HIS A 390 -24.81 -11.74 32.42
N LEU A 391 -23.58 -11.40 32.85
CA LEU A 391 -22.37 -12.16 32.55
C LEU A 391 -22.40 -13.59 33.08
N GLU A 392 -23.17 -13.84 34.14
CA GLU A 392 -23.27 -15.17 34.79
C GLU A 392 -24.39 -16.05 34.21
N ASP A 393 -25.26 -15.49 33.36
CA ASP A 393 -26.32 -16.28 32.69
C ASP A 393 -25.76 -17.02 31.47
N ILE A 394 -26.02 -18.32 31.42
CA ILE A 394 -25.64 -19.24 30.36
C ILE A 394 -26.32 -18.88 29.02
N ALA A 395 -27.51 -18.24 29.08
CA ALA A 395 -28.26 -17.88 27.88
C ALA A 395 -27.73 -16.61 27.18
N THR A 396 -26.97 -15.75 27.87
CA THR A 396 -26.53 -14.43 27.40
C THR A 396 -25.77 -14.50 26.08
N CYS A 397 -24.78 -15.38 25.97
CA CYS A 397 -23.99 -15.56 24.74
C CYS A 397 -24.88 -15.95 23.54
N HIS A 398 -25.84 -16.85 23.75
CA HIS A 398 -26.78 -17.24 22.68
C HIS A 398 -27.70 -16.09 22.26
N GLN A 399 -28.21 -15.31 23.22
CA GLN A 399 -29.10 -14.17 22.95
C GLN A 399 -28.38 -13.05 22.19
N LEU A 400 -27.15 -12.70 22.59
CA LEU A 400 -26.31 -11.74 21.87
C LEU A 400 -25.98 -12.22 20.44
N GLY A 401 -25.65 -13.50 20.28
CA GLY A 401 -25.42 -14.09 18.95
C GLY A 401 -26.65 -13.99 18.04
N ARG A 402 -27.86 -14.19 18.57
CA ARG A 402 -29.10 -13.99 17.80
C ARG A 402 -29.31 -12.53 17.40
N LEU A 403 -29.06 -11.60 18.32
CA LEU A 403 -29.20 -10.16 18.07
C LEU A 403 -28.27 -9.69 16.95
N ILE A 404 -27.01 -10.12 16.96
CA ILE A 404 -26.01 -9.83 15.91
C ILE A 404 -26.53 -10.24 14.53
N LEU A 405 -27.07 -11.46 14.42
CA LEU A 405 -27.56 -12.00 13.14
C LEU A 405 -28.82 -11.26 12.65
N GLU A 406 -29.75 -10.95 13.56
CA GLU A 406 -30.98 -10.22 13.24
C GLU A 406 -30.67 -8.77 12.80
N TYR A 407 -29.82 -8.07 13.56
CA TYR A 407 -29.39 -6.70 13.27
C TYR A 407 -28.65 -6.62 11.93
N HIS A 408 -27.61 -7.45 11.72
CA HIS A 408 -26.84 -7.46 10.47
C HIS A 408 -27.74 -7.68 9.25
N LYS A 409 -28.67 -8.65 9.30
CA LYS A 409 -29.58 -8.97 8.20
C LYS A 409 -30.46 -7.78 7.80
N MET A 410 -30.85 -6.93 8.75
CA MET A 410 -31.70 -5.77 8.52
C MET A 410 -30.88 -4.54 8.12
N ALA A 411 -29.85 -4.21 8.90
CA ALA A 411 -28.99 -3.04 8.68
C ALA A 411 -28.24 -3.13 7.35
N SER A 412 -27.71 -4.30 6.96
CA SER A 412 -26.93 -4.45 5.73
C SER A 412 -27.73 -4.16 4.46
N LYS A 413 -29.06 -4.37 4.50
CA LYS A 413 -29.97 -4.07 3.39
C LYS A 413 -30.41 -2.62 3.38
N THR A 414 -30.71 -2.08 4.57
CA THR A 414 -31.21 -0.71 4.74
C THR A 414 -30.12 0.33 4.48
N TYR A 415 -28.88 0.05 4.88
CA TYR A 415 -27.77 1.01 4.84
C TYR A 415 -26.93 0.97 3.56
N LEU A 416 -27.28 0.16 2.54
CA LEU A 416 -26.48 -0.12 1.32
C LEU A 416 -25.93 1.11 0.57
N HIS A 417 -26.46 2.32 0.83
CA HIS A 417 -26.06 3.56 0.17
C HIS A 417 -25.77 4.72 1.14
N ASN A 418 -25.68 4.46 2.44
CA ASN A 418 -25.32 5.47 3.43
C ASN A 418 -24.04 5.04 4.15
N LEU A 419 -22.93 5.71 3.83
CA LEU A 419 -21.62 5.42 4.41
C LEU A 419 -21.63 5.53 5.93
N GLU A 420 -22.17 6.61 6.48
CA GLU A 420 -22.21 6.83 7.92
C GLU A 420 -22.97 5.69 8.62
N ALA A 421 -24.13 5.31 8.09
CA ALA A 421 -24.92 4.22 8.65
C ALA A 421 -24.23 2.84 8.50
N ILE A 422 -23.49 2.59 7.41
CA ILE A 422 -22.65 1.39 7.28
C ILE A 422 -21.56 1.36 8.35
N LEU A 423 -20.91 2.50 8.61
CA LEU A 423 -19.86 2.60 9.63
C LEU A 423 -20.43 2.35 11.04
N VAL A 424 -21.57 2.99 11.37
CA VAL A 424 -22.28 2.76 12.64
C VAL A 424 -22.64 1.29 12.78
N MET A 425 -23.22 0.66 11.75
CA MET A 425 -23.55 -0.76 11.77
C MET A 425 -22.33 -1.67 12.05
N LEU A 426 -21.19 -1.39 11.41
CA LEU A 426 -19.97 -2.16 11.65
C LEU A 426 -19.46 -2.02 13.09
N LEU A 427 -19.57 -0.81 13.67
CA LEU A 427 -19.19 -0.56 15.07
C LEU A 427 -20.15 -1.23 16.05
N THR A 428 -21.45 -1.11 15.84
CA THR A 428 -22.48 -1.77 16.66
C THR A 428 -22.32 -3.29 16.64
N LEU A 429 -22.05 -3.88 15.47
CA LEU A 429 -21.76 -5.31 15.35
C LEU A 429 -20.50 -5.72 16.11
N LEU A 430 -19.46 -4.89 16.08
CA LEU A 430 -18.21 -5.13 16.80
C LEU A 430 -18.43 -5.09 18.32
N GLU A 431 -19.16 -4.11 18.84
CA GLU A 431 -19.47 -4.00 20.28
C GLU A 431 -20.33 -5.15 20.80
N LEU A 432 -21.35 -5.53 20.03
CA LEU A 432 -22.17 -6.71 20.33
C LEU A 432 -21.33 -8.00 20.31
N TRP A 433 -20.42 -8.14 19.34
CA TRP A 433 -19.51 -9.28 19.27
C TRP A 433 -18.57 -9.32 20.47
N ILE A 434 -17.96 -8.19 20.86
CA ILE A 434 -17.06 -8.11 22.02
C ILE A 434 -17.81 -8.53 23.29
N SER A 435 -19.05 -8.10 23.43
CA SER A 435 -19.91 -8.47 24.55
C SER A 435 -20.25 -9.96 24.56
N CYS A 436 -20.50 -10.53 23.38
CA CYS A 436 -20.72 -11.96 23.19
C CYS A 436 -19.47 -12.78 23.56
N ASP A 437 -18.28 -12.33 23.14
CA ASP A 437 -16.99 -12.96 23.45
C ASP A 437 -16.68 -12.91 24.94
N LYS A 438 -16.93 -11.78 25.61
CA LYS A 438 -16.82 -11.66 27.08
C LYS A 438 -17.71 -12.68 27.80
N SER A 439 -18.97 -12.84 27.38
CA SER A 439 -19.90 -13.83 27.96
C SER A 439 -19.43 -15.27 27.70
N ALA A 440 -18.90 -15.55 26.51
CA ALA A 440 -18.34 -16.86 26.16
C ALA A 440 -17.09 -17.20 27.01
N ILE A 441 -16.15 -16.26 27.15
CA ILE A 441 -14.96 -16.40 28.00
C ILE A 441 -15.37 -16.56 29.47
N ARG A 442 -16.41 -15.88 29.94
CA ARG A 442 -16.88 -16.07 31.32
C ARG A 442 -17.43 -17.47 31.56
N SER A 443 -18.13 -18.04 30.58
CA SER A 443 -18.65 -19.41 30.61
C SER A 443 -17.55 -20.46 30.47
N HIS A 444 -16.52 -20.16 29.68
CA HIS A 444 -15.36 -21.02 29.43
C HIS A 444 -14.08 -20.17 29.43
N ALA A 445 -13.45 -20.03 30.60
CA ALA A 445 -12.32 -19.14 30.85
C ALA A 445 -11.13 -19.37 29.90
N GLU A 446 -11.00 -20.60 29.42
CA GLU A 446 -9.90 -21.07 28.59
C GLU A 446 -10.02 -20.61 27.14
N LEU A 447 -11.18 -20.08 26.72
CA LEU A 447 -11.34 -19.45 25.41
C LEU A 447 -10.47 -18.20 25.23
N LYS A 448 -10.08 -17.55 26.34
CA LYS A 448 -9.22 -16.35 26.33
C LYS A 448 -7.85 -16.56 25.67
N ASP A 449 -7.36 -17.80 25.68
CA ASP A 449 -6.03 -18.15 25.17
C ASP A 449 -6.01 -18.41 23.65
N TYR A 450 -7.18 -18.39 23.00
CA TYR A 450 -7.34 -18.64 21.57
C TYR A 450 -7.55 -17.35 20.79
N ASP A 451 -7.09 -17.31 19.53
CA ASP A 451 -7.38 -16.20 18.64
C ASP A 451 -8.84 -16.33 18.14
N PRO A 452 -9.72 -15.34 18.41
CA PRO A 452 -11.10 -15.34 17.92
C PRO A 452 -11.20 -15.20 16.38
N CYS A 453 -10.07 -15.04 15.69
CA CYS A 453 -9.97 -14.94 14.23
C CYS A 453 -10.69 -13.70 13.66
N LEU A 454 -10.90 -12.66 14.46
CA LEU A 454 -11.37 -11.38 13.92
C LEU A 454 -10.23 -10.72 13.16
N LEU A 455 -10.38 -10.54 11.85
CA LEU A 455 -9.50 -9.67 11.07
C LEU A 455 -9.71 -8.22 11.52
N MET A 456 -9.03 -7.81 12.58
CA MET A 456 -8.96 -6.42 13.05
C MET A 456 -8.52 -5.46 11.96
N VAL A 457 -7.77 -5.97 10.97
CA VAL A 457 -7.36 -5.24 9.79
C VAL A 457 -8.54 -4.72 8.96
N CYS A 458 -9.71 -5.37 9.01
CA CYS A 458 -10.92 -4.90 8.32
C CYS A 458 -11.47 -3.59 8.91
N PHE A 459 -11.17 -3.29 10.17
CA PHE A 459 -11.61 -2.08 10.86
C PHE A 459 -10.59 -0.94 10.82
N ASN A 460 -9.39 -1.18 10.26
CA ASN A 460 -8.39 -0.13 10.01
C ASN A 460 -8.92 0.99 9.10
N SER A 461 -9.93 0.69 8.28
CA SER A 461 -10.62 1.67 7.43
C SER A 461 -11.55 2.60 8.20
N LEU A 462 -11.89 2.29 9.45
CA LEU A 462 -12.80 3.06 10.31
C LEU A 462 -12.10 4.19 11.10
N LEU A 463 -10.80 4.41 10.91
CA LEU A 463 -10.05 5.55 11.47
C LEU A 463 -10.04 5.66 13.00
N LEU A 464 -10.29 4.56 13.70
CA LEU A 464 -10.25 4.57 15.15
C LEU A 464 -8.84 4.25 15.66
N PRO A 465 -8.29 5.03 16.61
CA PRO A 465 -7.00 4.75 17.24
C PRO A 465 -7.15 3.63 18.29
N PHE A 466 -7.54 2.44 17.87
CA PHE A 466 -7.65 1.29 18.77
C PHE A 466 -6.48 0.31 18.54
N ASN A 467 -5.56 0.29 19.51
CA ASN A 467 -4.56 -0.76 19.65
C ASN A 467 -5.18 -1.94 20.44
N TRP A 468 -5.93 -2.81 19.77
CA TRP A 468 -6.30 -4.08 20.39
C TRP A 468 -5.14 -5.08 20.34
N LEU A 469 -5.00 -5.80 21.45
CA LEU A 469 -3.95 -6.76 21.72
C LEU A 469 -3.93 -7.82 20.61
N LYS A 470 -2.79 -7.98 19.95
CA LYS A 470 -2.52 -9.16 19.11
C LYS A 470 -2.65 -10.39 20.00
N HIS A 471 -3.74 -11.12 19.87
CA HIS A 471 -3.85 -12.45 20.45
C HIS A 471 -2.88 -13.36 19.69
N HIS A 472 -1.95 -13.97 20.40
CA HIS A 472 -0.87 -14.78 19.84
C HIS A 472 -1.15 -16.30 19.94
N GLY A 473 -2.43 -16.68 19.96
CA GLY A 473 -2.89 -18.08 20.11
C GLY A 473 -3.24 -18.76 18.79
N SER A 474 -3.53 -20.07 18.84
CA SER A 474 -4.14 -20.80 17.73
C SER A 474 -5.55 -20.30 17.45
N GLY A 475 -5.96 -20.27 16.20
CA GLY A 475 -7.27 -19.77 15.79
C GLY A 475 -8.39 -20.76 16.04
N ILE A 476 -9.41 -20.35 16.80
CA ILE A 476 -10.48 -21.24 17.24
C ILE A 476 -11.32 -21.82 16.08
N PHE A 477 -11.41 -21.11 14.94
CA PHE A 477 -12.27 -21.49 13.82
C PHE A 477 -11.56 -22.12 12.62
N HIS A 478 -10.22 -22.08 12.57
CA HIS A 478 -9.46 -22.63 11.43
C HIS A 478 -8.45 -23.72 11.81
N ASP A 479 -7.92 -23.71 13.03
CA ASP A 479 -6.96 -24.74 13.46
C ASP A 479 -7.68 -26.02 13.88
N PHE A 480 -7.39 -27.12 13.18
CA PHE A 480 -8.05 -28.41 13.39
C PHE A 480 -7.06 -29.56 13.59
N GLY A 481 -7.23 -30.32 14.67
CA GLY A 481 -6.46 -31.54 14.95
C GLY A 481 -4.97 -31.28 15.22
N ILE A 482 -4.64 -30.12 15.79
CA ILE A 482 -3.30 -29.79 16.26
C ILE A 482 -3.28 -29.70 17.79
N ARG A 483 -2.12 -29.88 18.42
CA ARG A 483 -2.00 -29.92 19.88
C ARG A 483 -2.52 -28.65 20.57
N SER A 484 -2.36 -27.51 19.91
CA SER A 484 -2.75 -26.21 20.43
C SER A 484 -4.22 -25.87 20.21
N CYS A 485 -4.99 -26.58 19.38
CA CYS A 485 -6.36 -26.17 19.06
C CYS A 485 -7.35 -26.55 20.17
N PHE A 486 -8.41 -25.76 20.30
CA PHE A 486 -9.41 -25.88 21.36
C PHE A 486 -10.07 -27.27 21.41
N SER A 487 -10.38 -27.88 20.27
CA SER A 487 -11.03 -29.20 20.22
C SER A 487 -10.17 -30.32 20.84
N VAL A 488 -8.85 -30.28 20.68
CA VAL A 488 -7.93 -31.26 21.26
C VAL A 488 -7.77 -31.01 22.75
N TRP A 489 -7.62 -29.74 23.14
CA TRP A 489 -7.55 -29.37 24.55
C TRP A 489 -8.82 -29.77 25.32
N TYR A 490 -10.00 -29.46 24.78
CA TYR A 490 -11.28 -29.76 25.39
C TYR A 490 -11.50 -31.28 25.53
N PHE A 491 -11.13 -32.05 24.51
CA PHE A 491 -11.13 -33.52 24.57
C PHE A 491 -10.24 -34.04 25.71
N ASP A 492 -9.04 -33.47 25.87
CA ASP A 492 -8.10 -33.86 26.92
C ASP A 492 -8.58 -33.50 28.33
N GLN A 493 -9.57 -32.61 28.48
CA GLN A 493 -10.25 -32.35 29.75
C GLN A 493 -11.51 -33.22 29.96
N SER A 494 -12.22 -33.58 28.89
CA SER A 494 -13.50 -34.30 28.98
C SER A 494 -13.36 -35.82 29.12
N ASP A 495 -13.70 -36.35 30.30
CA ASP A 495 -13.77 -37.80 30.55
C ASP A 495 -14.77 -38.52 29.65
N GLU A 496 -15.90 -37.87 29.35
CA GLU A 496 -16.96 -38.43 28.52
C GLU A 496 -16.46 -38.70 27.09
N HIS A 497 -15.79 -37.72 26.47
CA HIS A 497 -15.26 -37.85 25.13
C HIS A 497 -14.12 -38.87 25.05
N ARG A 498 -13.28 -38.97 26.09
CA ARG A 498 -12.26 -40.03 26.18
C ARG A 498 -12.86 -41.42 26.25
N ARG A 499 -13.89 -41.62 27.07
CA ARG A 499 -14.62 -42.91 27.14
C ARG A 499 -15.29 -43.24 25.81
N LEU A 500 -15.86 -42.24 25.14
CA LEU A 500 -16.46 -42.42 23.82
C LEU A 500 -15.42 -42.84 22.79
N LEU A 501 -14.24 -42.20 22.75
CA LEU A 501 -13.15 -42.59 21.85
C LEU A 501 -12.73 -44.05 22.08
N GLN A 502 -12.51 -44.43 23.34
CA GLN A 502 -12.16 -45.80 23.70
C GLN A 502 -13.26 -46.80 23.26
N THR A 503 -14.53 -46.47 23.50
CA THR A 503 -15.67 -47.31 23.07
C THR A 503 -15.68 -47.49 21.55
N ILE A 504 -15.40 -46.43 20.78
CA ILE A 504 -15.32 -46.48 19.32
C ILE A 504 -14.16 -47.37 18.88
N GLU A 505 -12.98 -47.26 19.50
CA GLU A 505 -11.81 -48.08 19.17
C GLU A 505 -12.03 -49.56 19.48
N GLU A 506 -12.64 -49.89 20.61
CA GLU A 506 -12.99 -51.25 21.00
C GLU A 506 -14.00 -51.85 20.01
N GLN A 507 -15.08 -51.11 19.69
CA GLN A 507 -16.10 -51.54 18.74
C GLN A 507 -15.52 -51.71 17.32
N ALA A 508 -14.62 -50.80 16.90
CA ALA A 508 -13.94 -50.86 15.61
C ALA A 508 -13.00 -52.06 15.52
N SER A 509 -12.23 -52.32 16.57
CA SER A 509 -11.31 -53.47 16.67
C SER A 509 -12.06 -54.80 16.60
N HIS A 510 -13.18 -54.90 17.32
CA HIS A 510 -14.05 -56.08 17.27
C HIS A 510 -14.64 -56.28 15.88
N SER A 511 -15.18 -55.21 15.28
CA SER A 511 -15.74 -55.24 13.93
C SER A 511 -14.70 -55.60 12.86
N ARG A 512 -13.45 -55.13 13.01
CA ARG A 512 -12.32 -55.46 12.11
C ARG A 512 -11.95 -56.93 12.23
N SER A 513 -11.92 -57.48 13.45
CA SER A 513 -11.63 -58.90 13.70
C SER A 513 -12.69 -59.82 13.09
N GLN A 514 -13.97 -59.52 13.33
CA GLN A 514 -15.09 -60.22 12.69
C GLN A 514 -14.99 -60.17 11.16
N LYS A 515 -14.49 -59.06 10.61
CA LYS A 515 -14.35 -58.90 9.16
C LYS A 515 -13.24 -59.76 8.57
N ILE A 516 -12.14 -59.91 9.30
CA ILE A 516 -11.04 -60.80 8.94
C ILE A 516 -11.54 -62.26 8.93
N ASP A 517 -12.33 -62.66 9.92
CA ASP A 517 -12.93 -64.00 9.97
C ASP A 517 -13.91 -64.23 8.80
N GLU A 518 -14.75 -63.25 8.48
CA GLU A 518 -15.63 -63.30 7.29
C GLU A 518 -14.82 -63.43 5.99
N LEU A 519 -13.68 -62.74 5.88
CA LEU A 519 -12.80 -62.85 4.71
C LEU A 519 -12.22 -64.26 4.59
N ARG A 520 -11.71 -64.84 5.69
CA ARG A 520 -11.15 -66.19 5.72
C ARG A 520 -12.18 -67.25 5.33
N GLU A 521 -13.39 -67.16 5.88
CA GLU A 521 -14.49 -68.08 5.54
C GLU A 521 -14.81 -68.01 4.04
N LYS A 522 -14.92 -66.81 3.49
CA LYS A 522 -15.26 -66.63 2.08
C LYS A 522 -14.12 -67.00 1.13
N GLN A 523 -12.87 -66.79 1.51
CA GLN A 523 -11.70 -67.30 0.77
C GLN A 523 -11.66 -68.82 0.76
N ALA A 524 -11.90 -69.48 1.90
CA ALA A 524 -12.01 -70.94 1.97
C ALA A 524 -13.11 -71.47 1.06
N ARG A 525 -14.28 -70.80 1.04
CA ARG A 525 -15.38 -71.13 0.14
C ARG A 525 -15.02 -70.94 -1.34
N TYR A 526 -14.30 -69.88 -1.68
CA TYR A 526 -13.80 -69.66 -3.04
C TYR A 526 -12.86 -70.79 -3.47
N THR A 527 -11.86 -71.11 -2.64
CA THR A 527 -10.90 -72.20 -2.90
C THR A 527 -11.61 -73.54 -3.04
N HIS A 528 -12.60 -73.82 -2.19
CA HIS A 528 -13.40 -75.05 -2.28
C HIS A 528 -14.19 -75.14 -3.59
N LEU A 529 -14.86 -74.07 -4.01
CA LEU A 529 -15.59 -74.03 -5.29
C LEU A 529 -14.65 -74.16 -6.49
N MET A 530 -13.47 -73.55 -6.44
CA MET A 530 -12.46 -73.67 -7.49
C MET A 530 -11.85 -75.08 -7.54
N ALA A 531 -11.66 -75.73 -6.39
CA ALA A 531 -11.23 -77.13 -6.32
C ALA A 531 -12.28 -78.06 -6.95
N LEU A 532 -13.56 -77.90 -6.60
CA LEU A 532 -14.66 -78.64 -7.24
C LEU A 532 -14.69 -78.40 -8.76
N ALA A 533 -14.54 -77.15 -9.20
CA ALA A 533 -14.48 -76.83 -10.63
C ALA A 533 -13.29 -77.51 -11.34
N SER A 534 -12.14 -77.64 -10.69
CA SER A 534 -10.96 -78.32 -11.26
C SER A 534 -11.12 -79.84 -11.35
N GLN A 535 -11.92 -80.44 -10.47
CA GLN A 535 -12.19 -81.88 -10.41
C GLN A 535 -13.39 -82.29 -11.28
N THR A 536 -14.16 -81.31 -11.79
CA THR A 536 -15.34 -81.56 -12.62
C THR A 536 -15.02 -81.29 -14.07
N GLU A 537 -15.11 -82.30 -14.93
CA GLU A 537 -14.94 -82.12 -16.36
C GLU A 537 -16.11 -81.32 -16.96
N CYS A 538 -15.79 -80.49 -17.96
CA CYS A 538 -16.79 -79.71 -18.68
C CYS A 538 -17.67 -80.63 -19.53
N GLN A 539 -18.99 -80.47 -19.41
CA GLN A 539 -19.95 -81.19 -20.25
C GLN A 539 -20.17 -80.42 -21.55
N TYR A 540 -20.02 -81.11 -22.67
CA TYR A 540 -20.27 -80.57 -24.01
C TYR A 540 -21.45 -81.31 -24.65
N GLU A 541 -22.31 -80.54 -25.31
CA GLU A 541 -23.43 -81.03 -26.09
C GLU A 541 -23.13 -80.79 -27.57
N ASP A 542 -23.20 -81.86 -28.38
CA ASP A 542 -23.08 -81.76 -29.82
C ASP A 542 -24.36 -81.17 -30.41
N ILE A 543 -24.28 -79.93 -30.90
CA ILE A 543 -25.38 -79.28 -31.57
C ILE A 543 -25.21 -79.46 -33.08
N LEU A 544 -26.27 -79.94 -33.73
CA LEU A 544 -26.30 -80.06 -35.19
C LEU A 544 -26.55 -78.68 -35.81
N LEU A 545 -25.53 -78.13 -36.49
CA LEU A 545 -25.63 -76.83 -37.15
C LEU A 545 -26.28 -76.94 -38.53
N ASP A 546 -25.98 -78.01 -39.27
CA ASP A 546 -26.54 -78.26 -40.60
C ASP A 546 -26.96 -79.73 -40.74
N ARG A 547 -28.26 -79.93 -41.01
CA ARG A 547 -28.89 -81.25 -41.14
C ARG A 547 -28.62 -81.93 -42.48
N ARG A 548 -28.26 -81.18 -43.53
CA ARG A 548 -27.98 -81.71 -44.87
C ARG A 548 -26.54 -82.21 -45.01
N PHE A 549 -25.58 -81.54 -44.37
CA PHE A 549 -24.16 -81.93 -44.43
C PHE A 549 -23.66 -82.62 -43.15
N CYS A 550 -24.55 -82.87 -42.18
CA CYS A 550 -24.22 -83.49 -40.89
C CYS A 550 -23.08 -82.79 -40.11
N ILE A 551 -22.98 -81.45 -40.23
CA ILE A 551 -21.99 -80.68 -39.51
C ILE A 551 -22.44 -80.52 -38.05
N ARG A 552 -21.64 -81.04 -37.13
CA ARG A 552 -21.84 -80.94 -35.68
C ARG A 552 -20.79 -80.01 -35.09
N GLU A 553 -21.20 -79.17 -34.14
CA GLU A 553 -20.31 -78.37 -33.31
C GLU A 553 -20.53 -78.76 -31.85
N SER A 554 -19.44 -79.17 -31.18
CA SER A 554 -19.45 -79.47 -29.75
C SER A 554 -19.47 -78.15 -28.98
N ARG A 555 -20.63 -77.78 -28.42
CA ARG A 555 -20.79 -76.58 -27.58
C ARG A 555 -20.84 -76.95 -26.12
N HIS A 556 -20.31 -76.08 -25.28
CA HIS A 556 -20.35 -76.30 -23.84
C HIS A 556 -21.78 -76.21 -23.31
N SER A 557 -22.23 -77.18 -22.51
CA SER A 557 -23.58 -77.20 -21.95
C SER A 557 -23.83 -75.99 -21.04
N HIS A 558 -25.02 -75.42 -21.13
CA HIS A 558 -25.45 -74.30 -20.29
C HIS A 558 -25.66 -74.68 -18.82
N SER A 559 -25.84 -75.96 -18.51
CA SER A 559 -26.01 -76.51 -17.15
C SER A 559 -24.73 -77.09 -16.56
N CYS A 560 -23.59 -76.90 -17.23
CA CYS A 560 -22.32 -77.47 -16.81
C CYS A 560 -21.93 -77.02 -15.40
N LEU A 561 -21.75 -78.01 -14.53
CA LEU A 561 -21.40 -77.83 -13.12
C LEU A 561 -20.05 -77.13 -12.95
N CYS A 562 -19.06 -77.38 -13.83
CA CYS A 562 -17.75 -76.72 -13.77
C CYS A 562 -17.87 -75.19 -13.93
N ILE A 563 -18.62 -74.70 -14.92
CA ILE A 563 -18.88 -73.27 -15.09
C ILE A 563 -19.78 -72.75 -13.95
N GLY A 564 -20.79 -73.52 -13.54
CA GLY A 564 -21.64 -73.16 -12.40
C GLY A 564 -20.85 -72.91 -11.10
N TYR A 565 -19.85 -73.75 -10.79
CA TYR A 565 -18.96 -73.54 -9.65
C TYR A 565 -18.07 -72.30 -9.82
N LYS A 566 -17.50 -72.07 -11.01
CA LYS A 566 -16.70 -70.86 -11.30
C LYS A 566 -17.53 -69.58 -11.15
N SER A 567 -18.73 -69.52 -11.73
CA SER A 567 -19.61 -68.35 -11.61
C SER A 567 -20.06 -68.11 -10.16
N ARG A 568 -20.31 -69.16 -9.37
CA ARG A 568 -20.63 -69.02 -7.94
C ARG A 568 -19.43 -68.54 -7.13
N ALA A 569 -18.21 -68.95 -7.49
CA ALA A 569 -16.97 -68.49 -6.86
C ALA A 569 -16.70 -67.01 -7.20
N GLU A 570 -16.89 -66.62 -8.46
CA GLU A 570 -16.76 -65.23 -8.94
C GLU A 570 -17.82 -64.30 -8.34
N ALA A 571 -19.00 -64.81 -8.00
CA ALA A 571 -20.07 -64.02 -7.37
C ALA A 571 -19.84 -63.73 -5.87
N ILE A 572 -18.84 -64.34 -5.22
CA ILE A 572 -18.61 -64.11 -3.79
C ILE A 572 -18.01 -62.71 -3.60
N THR A 573 -18.71 -61.89 -2.81
CA THR A 573 -18.30 -60.52 -2.48
C THR A 573 -18.19 -60.31 -0.97
N ILE A 574 -17.37 -59.34 -0.59
CA ILE A 574 -17.18 -58.87 0.77
C ILE A 574 -17.28 -57.34 0.82
N LYS A 575 -17.88 -56.80 1.87
CA LYS A 575 -17.94 -55.34 2.10
C LYS A 575 -16.60 -54.86 2.65
N ILE A 576 -16.11 -53.70 2.23
CA ILE A 576 -14.96 -53.05 2.83
C ILE A 576 -15.32 -52.61 4.25
N HIS A 577 -14.39 -52.80 5.18
CA HIS A 577 -14.40 -52.22 6.52
C HIS A 577 -13.38 -51.09 6.57
N GLU A 578 -13.86 -49.86 6.70
CA GLU A 578 -13.01 -48.69 6.94
C GLU A 578 -12.93 -48.45 8.44
N TRP A 579 -11.75 -48.09 8.94
CA TRP A 579 -11.56 -47.64 10.32
C TRP A 579 -12.34 -46.33 10.54
N PRO A 580 -13.04 -46.14 11.66
CA PRO A 580 -13.91 -44.97 11.85
C PRO A 580 -13.15 -43.68 12.21
N LEU A 581 -11.94 -43.77 12.76
CA LEU A 581 -11.17 -42.62 13.26
C LEU A 581 -10.00 -42.25 12.34
N SER A 582 -9.54 -41.00 12.41
CA SER A 582 -8.31 -40.60 11.70
C SER A 582 -7.11 -41.42 12.19
N THR A 583 -6.13 -41.65 11.30
CA THR A 583 -4.85 -42.26 11.66
C THR A 583 -3.98 -41.34 12.51
N ASP A 584 -4.22 -40.02 12.43
CA ASP A 584 -3.59 -39.02 13.28
C ASP A 584 -4.35 -38.91 14.60
N ALA A 585 -3.66 -39.24 15.70
CA ALA A 585 -4.24 -39.25 17.04
C ALA A 585 -4.83 -37.88 17.44
N LEU A 586 -4.22 -36.77 17.02
CA LEU A 586 -4.72 -35.43 17.36
C LEU A 586 -6.01 -35.11 16.61
N ARG A 587 -6.10 -35.49 15.33
CA ARG A 587 -7.34 -35.35 14.54
C ARG A 587 -8.45 -36.28 15.02
N ALA A 588 -8.11 -37.47 15.50
CA ALA A 588 -9.06 -38.41 16.09
C ALA A 588 -9.73 -37.82 17.36
N LYS A 589 -8.97 -37.08 18.19
CA LYS A 589 -9.51 -36.35 19.34
C LYS A 589 -10.53 -35.27 18.94
N SER A 590 -10.29 -34.57 17.84
CA SER A 590 -11.21 -33.55 17.32
C SER A 590 -12.48 -34.12 16.67
N THR A 591 -12.48 -35.40 16.24
CA THR A 591 -13.61 -36.03 15.52
C THR A 591 -13.80 -37.51 15.86
N PRO A 592 -14.37 -37.84 17.04
CA PRO A 592 -14.83 -39.19 17.34
C PRO A 592 -16.10 -39.51 16.53
N HIS A 593 -15.94 -40.00 15.29
CA HIS A 593 -17.06 -40.31 14.38
C HIS A 593 -17.28 -41.82 14.21
N GLN A 594 -18.53 -42.26 13.94
CA GLN A 594 -18.92 -43.68 13.92
C GLN A 594 -19.32 -44.21 12.51
N LYS A 595 -19.50 -43.35 11.51
CA LYS A 595 -20.09 -43.75 10.21
C LYS A 595 -19.02 -43.92 9.13
N THR A 596 -19.04 -45.07 8.45
CA THR A 596 -18.14 -45.38 7.32
C THR A 596 -18.92 -45.72 6.05
N TYR A 597 -18.35 -45.41 4.89
CA TYR A 597 -18.98 -45.69 3.60
C TYR A 597 -18.62 -47.11 3.16
N ARG A 598 -19.62 -47.88 2.70
CA ARG A 598 -19.45 -49.32 2.46
C ARG A 598 -19.53 -49.66 0.98
N ARG A 599 -18.39 -49.87 0.33
CA ARG A 599 -18.29 -50.49 -1.01
C ARG A 599 -18.08 -52.00 -0.88
N LYS A 600 -18.50 -52.77 -1.90
CA LYS A 600 -18.26 -54.23 -1.98
C LYS A 600 -17.08 -54.52 -2.92
N ARG A 601 -16.30 -55.57 -2.65
CA ARG A 601 -15.29 -56.13 -3.55
C ARG A 601 -15.54 -57.62 -3.78
N PHE A 602 -15.15 -58.12 -4.94
CA PHE A 602 -15.07 -59.55 -5.25
C PHE A 602 -13.85 -60.15 -4.56
N ILE A 603 -13.93 -61.40 -4.11
CA ILE A 603 -12.88 -62.02 -3.27
C ILE A 603 -11.64 -62.48 -4.02
N ILE A 604 -11.71 -62.55 -5.35
CA ILE A 604 -10.58 -62.96 -6.18
C ILE A 604 -9.35 -62.09 -5.89
N ASN A 605 -8.27 -62.73 -5.43
CA ASN A 605 -6.99 -62.09 -5.10
C ASN A 605 -7.06 -60.92 -4.11
N VAL A 606 -7.99 -60.96 -3.15
CA VAL A 606 -8.13 -59.94 -2.10
C VAL A 606 -7.38 -60.34 -0.83
N ALA A 607 -6.53 -59.46 -0.31
CA ALA A 607 -5.85 -59.62 0.98
C ALA A 607 -6.58 -58.87 2.11
N GLU A 608 -6.19 -59.14 3.38
CA GLU A 608 -6.77 -58.46 4.55
C GLU A 608 -6.65 -56.92 4.44
N GLN A 609 -5.53 -56.43 3.92
CA GLN A 609 -5.26 -55.00 3.72
C GLN A 609 -6.17 -54.33 2.67
N ASP A 610 -6.79 -55.09 1.76
CA ASP A 610 -7.69 -54.56 0.73
C ASP A 610 -9.13 -54.40 1.24
N ILE A 611 -9.44 -55.05 2.38
CA ILE A 611 -10.77 -55.06 3.01
C ILE A 611 -10.79 -54.22 4.28
N CYS A 612 -9.73 -54.27 5.08
CA CYS A 612 -9.61 -53.50 6.31
C CYS A 612 -8.77 -52.23 6.06
N LEU A 613 -9.43 -51.19 5.57
CA LEU A 613 -8.79 -49.91 5.24
C LEU A 613 -8.76 -48.98 6.45
N ASN A 614 -7.74 -48.14 6.53
CA ASN A 614 -7.74 -47.02 7.46
C ASN A 614 -8.67 -45.90 6.97
N ASN A 615 -9.10 -45.03 7.88
CA ASN A 615 -9.91 -43.88 7.51
C ASN A 615 -9.12 -42.96 6.56
N ALA A 616 -9.70 -42.66 5.40
CA ALA A 616 -9.13 -41.77 4.40
C ALA A 616 -9.81 -40.38 4.36
N LEU A 617 -10.81 -40.14 5.23
CA LEU A 617 -11.51 -38.87 5.34
C LEU A 617 -10.63 -37.86 6.07
N SER A 618 -10.52 -36.68 5.48
CA SER A 618 -9.94 -35.50 6.13
C SER A 618 -11.08 -34.64 6.66
N PHE A 619 -11.15 -34.47 7.98
CA PHE A 619 -12.08 -33.57 8.63
C PHE A 619 -11.49 -32.17 8.74
N GLN A 620 -12.32 -31.17 8.54
CA GLN A 620 -12.02 -29.74 8.68
C GLN A 620 -13.32 -29.04 9.11
N TYR A 621 -13.20 -27.85 9.68
CA TYR A 621 -14.38 -27.01 9.91
C TYR A 621 -15.04 -26.66 8.58
N PHE A 622 -16.37 -26.67 8.55
CA PHE A 622 -17.16 -26.42 7.35
C PHE A 622 -18.15 -25.30 7.62
N ASP A 623 -18.11 -24.25 6.80
CA ASP A 623 -19.06 -23.15 6.86
C ASP A 623 -20.28 -23.48 5.99
N ASN A 624 -21.43 -23.66 6.65
CA ASN A 624 -22.70 -23.97 5.98
C ASN A 624 -23.25 -22.80 5.14
N ASN A 625 -22.87 -21.56 5.45
CA ASN A 625 -23.36 -20.38 4.76
C ASN A 625 -22.67 -20.21 3.39
N THR A 626 -21.34 -20.28 3.38
CA THR A 626 -20.53 -20.19 2.15
C THR A 626 -20.35 -21.53 1.44
N ARG A 627 -20.73 -22.64 2.07
CA ARG A 627 -20.59 -24.02 1.59
C ARG A 627 -19.15 -24.40 1.24
N CYS A 628 -18.20 -23.97 2.06
CA CYS A 628 -16.79 -24.30 1.89
C CYS A 628 -16.13 -24.76 3.20
N PHE A 629 -14.97 -25.41 3.09
CA PHE A 629 -14.14 -25.75 4.24
C PHE A 629 -13.37 -24.51 4.71
N VAL A 630 -13.37 -24.27 6.02
CA VAL A 630 -12.64 -23.16 6.62
C VAL A 630 -11.15 -23.48 6.58
N SER A 631 -10.38 -22.57 6.00
CA SER A 631 -8.93 -22.62 5.99
C SER A 631 -8.40 -21.28 6.51
N SER A 632 -7.55 -20.56 5.77
CA SER A 632 -7.18 -19.20 6.13
C SER A 632 -8.28 -18.22 5.78
N PHE A 633 -8.58 -17.29 6.69
CA PHE A 633 -9.42 -16.14 6.36
C PHE A 633 -8.65 -15.22 5.40
N GLU A 634 -9.08 -15.18 4.14
CA GLU A 634 -8.52 -14.28 3.13
C GLU A 634 -9.14 -12.89 3.24
N ARG A 635 -8.28 -11.87 3.13
CA ARG A 635 -8.72 -10.48 3.11
C ARG A 635 -9.35 -10.15 1.76
N THR A 636 -10.55 -9.57 1.81
CA THR A 636 -11.18 -8.96 0.63
C THR A 636 -11.11 -7.44 0.76
N GLU A 637 -11.10 -6.73 -0.37
CA GLU A 637 -11.20 -5.26 -0.40
C GLU A 637 -12.64 -4.76 -0.23
N GLN A 638 -13.59 -5.66 0.06
CA GLN A 638 -15.02 -5.37 0.02
C GLN A 638 -15.43 -4.35 1.09
N THR A 639 -14.85 -4.45 2.30
CA THR A 639 -15.09 -3.48 3.37
C THR A 639 -14.54 -2.11 2.99
N GLU A 640 -13.32 -2.04 2.43
CA GLU A 640 -12.72 -0.79 1.98
C GLU A 640 -13.53 -0.15 0.84
N ILE A 641 -14.04 -0.96 -0.09
CA ILE A 641 -14.92 -0.50 -1.18
C ILE A 641 -16.22 0.07 -0.59
N SER A 642 -16.88 -0.66 0.30
CA SER A 642 -18.13 -0.22 0.94
C SER A 642 -17.94 1.03 1.82
N CYS A 643 -16.75 1.24 2.38
CA CYS A 643 -16.39 2.42 3.16
C CYS A 643 -15.78 3.57 2.32
N THR A 644 -15.70 3.44 0.99
CA THR A 644 -15.19 4.50 0.12
C THR A 644 -16.32 5.32 -0.48
N TYR A 645 -16.25 6.64 -0.37
CA TYR A 645 -17.23 7.53 -0.99
C TYR A 645 -17.27 7.36 -2.51
N HIS A 646 -18.46 7.06 -3.05
CA HIS A 646 -18.67 6.94 -4.48
C HIS A 646 -18.99 8.31 -5.09
N LEU A 647 -18.06 8.80 -5.90
CA LEU A 647 -18.21 10.06 -6.61
C LEU A 647 -19.25 9.95 -7.73
N PRO A 648 -20.04 11.01 -7.98
CA PRO A 648 -20.94 11.07 -9.13
C PRO A 648 -20.18 10.89 -10.45
N GLN A 649 -20.88 10.45 -11.50
CA GLN A 649 -20.29 10.11 -12.80
C GLN A 649 -19.41 11.21 -13.40
N ARG A 650 -19.77 12.49 -13.19
CA ARG A 650 -18.99 13.67 -13.63
C ARG A 650 -17.56 13.73 -13.08
N SER A 651 -17.34 13.12 -11.92
CA SER A 651 -16.08 13.11 -11.15
C SER A 651 -15.55 11.68 -10.96
N SER A 652 -16.05 10.71 -11.73
CA SER A 652 -15.64 9.31 -11.66
C SER A 652 -14.14 9.11 -11.89
N SER A 653 -13.49 9.96 -12.69
CA SER A 653 -12.04 9.95 -12.90
C SER A 653 -11.21 10.38 -11.70
N LEU A 654 -11.83 10.76 -10.59
CA LEU A 654 -11.17 11.02 -9.31
C LEU A 654 -11.31 9.84 -8.31
N GLN A 655 -12.17 8.86 -8.60
CA GLN A 655 -12.55 7.79 -7.67
C GLN A 655 -11.35 7.01 -7.14
N HIS A 656 -10.39 6.71 -8.02
CA HIS A 656 -9.20 5.94 -7.68
C HIS A 656 -8.20 6.68 -6.77
N TYR A 657 -8.32 8.01 -6.62
CA TYR A 657 -7.51 8.76 -5.65
C TYR A 657 -8.11 8.74 -4.24
N LEU A 658 -9.41 8.44 -4.12
CA LEU A 658 -10.11 8.30 -2.84
C LEU A 658 -9.95 6.90 -2.25
N PHE A 659 -9.90 5.86 -3.10
CA PHE A 659 -9.75 4.48 -2.66
C PHE A 659 -8.36 4.22 -2.05
N ARG A 660 -8.33 3.76 -0.80
CA ARG A 660 -7.10 3.54 -0.01
C ARG A 660 -7.18 2.23 0.75
N PRO A 661 -6.82 1.10 0.12
CA PRO A 661 -6.76 -0.16 0.84
C PRO A 661 -5.60 -0.15 1.84
N VAL A 662 -5.66 -0.97 2.90
CA VAL A 662 -4.58 -1.09 3.90
C VAL A 662 -3.23 -1.46 3.26
N SER A 663 -3.23 -2.21 2.14
CA SER A 663 -2.03 -2.52 1.34
C SER A 663 -1.39 -1.28 0.71
N GLN A 664 -2.15 -0.21 0.52
CA GLN A 664 -1.72 1.07 -0.05
C GLN A 664 -2.29 2.24 0.76
N SER A 665 -2.01 2.27 2.06
CA SER A 665 -2.53 3.26 3.01
C SER A 665 -2.18 4.72 2.67
N HIS A 666 -1.12 4.94 1.91
CA HIS A 666 -0.70 6.27 1.42
C HIS A 666 -1.40 6.69 0.11
N GLY A 667 -2.25 5.83 -0.46
CA GLY A 667 -2.92 6.05 -1.73
C GLY A 667 -1.94 6.13 -2.90
N LEU A 668 -2.38 6.73 -4.00
CA LEU A 668 -1.56 6.89 -5.20
C LEU A 668 -0.42 7.90 -4.99
N LEU A 669 0.70 7.67 -5.66
CA LEU A 669 1.87 8.55 -5.57
C LEU A 669 1.59 9.92 -6.20
N PRO A 670 2.22 11.02 -5.72
CA PRO A 670 1.93 12.38 -6.19
C PRO A 670 1.99 12.60 -7.70
N ASN A 671 2.96 12.01 -8.39
CA ASN A 671 3.08 12.23 -9.83
C ASN A 671 2.11 11.37 -10.64
N SER A 672 1.33 10.49 -10.02
CA SER A 672 0.21 9.79 -10.68
C SER A 672 -0.82 10.79 -11.21
N VAL A 673 -1.01 11.93 -10.52
CA VAL A 673 -1.88 13.02 -10.97
C VAL A 673 -1.38 13.64 -12.27
N ILE A 674 -0.05 13.75 -12.42
CA ILE A 674 0.60 14.30 -13.62
C ILE A 674 0.51 13.30 -14.77
N ALA A 675 0.77 12.02 -14.51
CA ALA A 675 0.72 10.97 -15.51
C ALA A 675 -0.70 10.72 -16.06
N ASN A 676 -1.74 10.92 -15.22
CA ASN A 676 -3.14 10.67 -15.57
C ASN A 676 -3.90 11.95 -15.99
N GLN A 677 -3.22 13.00 -16.45
CA GLN A 677 -3.88 14.22 -16.93
C GLN A 677 -4.80 13.99 -18.12
N ASN A 678 -4.62 12.89 -18.85
CA ASN A 678 -5.51 12.45 -19.92
C ASN A 678 -6.87 11.95 -19.42
N ALA A 679 -7.00 11.62 -18.13
CA ALA A 679 -8.25 11.12 -17.52
C ALA A 679 -9.19 12.25 -17.07
N VAL A 680 -8.84 13.51 -17.32
CA VAL A 680 -9.67 14.68 -16.98
C VAL A 680 -10.99 14.61 -17.76
N SER A 681 -12.12 14.73 -17.05
CA SER A 681 -13.44 14.78 -17.69
C SER A 681 -13.66 16.14 -18.34
N ALA A 682 -14.45 16.20 -19.43
CA ALA A 682 -14.77 17.47 -20.09
C ALA A 682 -15.52 18.48 -19.19
N ALA A 683 -16.09 18.00 -18.08
CA ALA A 683 -16.81 18.81 -17.11
C ALA A 683 -15.91 19.50 -16.06
N MET A 684 -14.59 19.27 -16.11
CA MET A 684 -13.63 19.77 -15.11
C MET A 684 -12.38 20.34 -15.78
N SER A 685 -11.87 21.47 -15.29
CA SER A 685 -10.60 21.99 -15.79
C SER A 685 -9.42 21.12 -15.32
N LEU A 686 -8.34 21.12 -16.09
CA LEU A 686 -7.10 20.42 -15.71
C LEU A 686 -6.57 20.88 -14.34
N LEU A 687 -6.77 22.15 -14.01
CA LEU A 687 -6.29 22.74 -12.76
C LEU A 687 -7.14 22.30 -11.56
N GLU A 688 -8.47 22.25 -11.73
CA GLU A 688 -9.39 21.66 -10.74
C GLU A 688 -9.11 20.17 -10.54
N TYR A 689 -8.90 19.41 -11.62
CA TYR A 689 -8.56 17.99 -11.53
C TYR A 689 -7.27 17.77 -10.75
N LYS A 690 -6.21 18.54 -11.05
CA LYS A 690 -4.93 18.47 -10.32
C LYS A 690 -5.10 18.81 -8.84
N ALA A 691 -5.87 19.85 -8.52
CA ALA A 691 -6.12 20.23 -7.15
C ALA A 691 -6.89 19.12 -6.39
N LEU A 692 -8.00 18.63 -6.95
CA LEU A 692 -8.84 17.61 -6.32
C LEU A 692 -8.15 16.26 -6.20
N ALA A 693 -7.39 15.83 -7.22
CA ALA A 693 -6.62 14.60 -7.17
C ALA A 693 -5.41 14.70 -6.22
N ALA A 694 -4.93 15.91 -5.95
CA ALA A 694 -3.83 16.14 -5.02
C ALA A 694 -4.28 16.28 -3.55
N LEU A 695 -5.53 16.65 -3.28
CA LEU A 695 -6.07 16.77 -1.92
C LEU A 695 -5.81 15.54 -1.04
N PRO A 696 -6.03 14.30 -1.50
CA PRO A 696 -5.81 13.14 -0.66
C PRO A 696 -4.32 12.70 -0.62
N LEU A 697 -3.38 13.39 -1.28
CA LEU A 697 -1.96 13.01 -1.29
C LEU A 697 -1.24 13.39 0.02
N GLY A 698 -0.81 12.38 0.78
CA GLY A 698 0.10 12.57 1.92
C GLY A 698 0.22 11.32 2.79
N LEU A 699 1.15 11.39 3.75
CA LEU A 699 1.34 10.33 4.73
C LEU A 699 0.22 10.41 5.75
N LYS A 700 -0.50 9.29 5.91
CA LYS A 700 -1.55 9.14 6.92
C LYS A 700 -2.66 10.20 6.89
N ILE A 701 -2.97 10.83 5.75
CA ILE A 701 -4.05 11.86 5.70
C ILE A 701 -5.42 11.29 6.11
N GLN A 702 -5.63 9.98 5.94
CA GLN A 702 -6.84 9.33 6.42
C GLN A 702 -6.87 9.15 7.94
N TRP A 703 -5.73 9.17 8.64
CA TRP A 703 -5.57 8.78 10.05
C TRP A 703 -5.42 9.97 11.00
#